data_AF-A0A8J1TBS3-F1
#
_entry.id   AF-A0A8J1TBS3-F1
#
_cell.length_a   1.000
_cell.length_b   1.000
_cell.length_c   1.000
_cell.angle_alpha   90.00
_cell.angle_beta   90.00
_cell.angle_gamma   90.00
#
_symmetry.space_group_name_H-M   'P 1'
#
loop_
_entity.id
_entity.type
_entity.pdbx_description
1 polymer ?
#
loop_
_entity_poly.entity_id
_entity_poly.type
_entity_poly.pdbx_seq_one_letter_code
_entity_poly.pdbx_strand_id
1 'polypeptide(L)'
;MKTDITINNEIVYKRLTIYHDKTYKIYIHQNNVTSSISNSSVPAKLDTEALIRSILRFIEKMHICPGFVQENSINDVSNLSHECYNQEGYIDSTRYRSNNCHYVSKTMAPTARWTEKCKECEKEKNKLRCKLKRKRKRDKNPKGINEKFINCALRDNDTNLKLLKIKQQQHRIATRSATYHKQKHKILKNKLVELSDADHRDLRSIVAHIKTQNADINLYPNDEKKQIMLEQQLLHTNEKNNKWEPQLIEFCLQIWHRSKGAYADIHGSGFLTLPSGRHLRLISNRNRQKPGVNSGTLAHMKASAVARELPPHGYTGILLFDEMMIQGSLEMVRKGSQYQLCGLVDQGQFHKDMVNLQKGSDILETASHILQFKFLSIEKFVYPVAWWPTKNVDPESLFTHHWDCVSGLLEYGFSTRGSLCDGGQANRDFIKAHFKNEDDVIECQFTTKNLYTGEDFVFIMDPSHLFKKIRNGVSKSYVTNSPRRYEIDGKMILWSHFKEAYTFDKSSTAIATNRRLTDTHFNPSSKEKMRNHLAYEVLDKDMLYLMQLYSKSTSEVEMTVEFLKQTSLLLKNFLSPSPILTKSDVRLAENDAILQWFTMWKEKTAGLTKYTPKERAKAFLPDKTFFDLQSYVLGFKRYCHMIIDTHNGAGAIPKQTNQDRLENLFGIIRAANGQNNNPTVAGYGPSLNAAVQMGEYRCKRGNAS
;
A
#
# COMPACT_ATOMS: atom_id res chain seq x y z
N MET A 1 -24.75 -48.42 40.83
CA MET A 1 -23.74 -49.50 40.87
C MET A 1 -22.74 -49.27 39.74
N LYS A 2 -21.44 -49.38 40.03
CA LYS A 2 -20.40 -49.50 38.98
C LYS A 2 -20.34 -50.99 38.62
N THR A 3 -20.63 -51.32 37.36
CA THR A 3 -20.38 -52.67 36.84
C THR A 3 -19.19 -52.54 35.90
N ASP A 4 -18.05 -53.07 36.35
CA ASP A 4 -16.82 -53.11 35.57
C ASP A 4 -16.89 -54.30 34.63
N ILE A 5 -16.65 -54.08 33.34
CA ILE A 5 -16.64 -55.14 32.33
C ILE A 5 -15.35 -55.00 31.55
N THR A 6 -14.50 -56.00 31.71
CA THR A 6 -13.22 -56.08 31.03
C THR A 6 -13.41 -56.80 29.70
N ILE A 7 -13.13 -56.13 28.60
CA ILE A 7 -12.99 -56.77 27.28
C ILE A 7 -11.57 -56.44 26.81
N ASN A 8 -10.74 -57.47 26.60
CA ASN A 8 -9.34 -57.34 26.17
C ASN A 8 -8.45 -56.47 27.11
N ASN A 9 -8.49 -56.71 28.43
CA ASN A 9 -7.66 -56.03 29.43
C ASN A 9 -7.77 -54.50 29.52
N GLU A 10 -8.82 -53.88 28.95
CA GLU A 10 -9.10 -52.45 29.07
C GLU A 10 -10.33 -52.21 29.97
N ILE A 11 -10.22 -51.36 31.00
CA ILE A 11 -11.34 -50.97 31.88
C ILE A 11 -12.23 -49.98 31.11
N VAL A 12 -13.48 -50.37 30.83
CA VAL A 12 -14.49 -49.48 30.24
C VAL A 12 -15.53 -49.11 31.30
N TYR A 13 -15.59 -47.83 31.68
CA TYR A 13 -16.56 -47.34 32.65
C TYR A 13 -17.98 -47.25 32.04
N LYS A 14 -18.83 -48.24 32.35
CA LYS A 14 -20.29 -48.14 32.22
C LYS A 14 -20.86 -47.66 33.56
N ARG A 15 -21.61 -46.55 33.58
CA ARG A 15 -22.22 -46.00 34.80
C ARG A 15 -23.72 -45.81 34.61
N LEU A 16 -24.52 -46.47 35.45
CA LEU A 16 -25.95 -46.21 35.59
C LEU A 16 -26.19 -45.29 36.78
N THR A 17 -26.85 -44.16 36.54
CA THR A 17 -27.31 -43.23 37.58
C THR A 17 -28.83 -43.26 37.59
N ILE A 18 -29.43 -43.62 38.73
CA ILE A 18 -30.88 -43.61 38.94
C ILE A 18 -31.21 -42.40 39.82
N TYR A 19 -32.20 -41.61 39.42
CA TYR A 19 -32.63 -40.40 40.12
C TYR A 19 -33.81 -40.69 41.05
N HIS A 20 -34.09 -39.78 41.98
CA HIS A 20 -35.16 -39.94 42.98
C HIS A 20 -36.57 -40.07 42.38
N ASP A 21 -36.78 -39.55 41.17
CA ASP A 21 -38.02 -39.67 40.38
C ASP A 21 -38.13 -40.99 39.61
N LYS A 22 -37.22 -41.94 39.88
CA LYS A 22 -37.08 -43.27 39.27
C LYS A 22 -36.72 -43.24 37.79
N THR A 23 -36.29 -42.10 37.26
CA THR A 23 -35.66 -42.02 35.94
C THR A 23 -34.19 -42.44 36.03
N TYR A 24 -33.56 -42.74 34.88
CA TYR A 24 -32.17 -43.16 34.84
C TYR A 24 -31.39 -42.54 33.68
N LYS A 25 -30.07 -42.41 33.87
CA LYS A 25 -29.11 -42.07 32.81
C LYS A 25 -27.99 -43.08 32.76
N ILE A 26 -27.62 -43.48 31.55
CA ILE A 26 -26.49 -44.38 31.27
C ILE A 26 -25.34 -43.55 30.70
N TYR A 27 -24.16 -43.70 31.29
CA TYR A 27 -22.94 -43.06 30.84
C TYR A 27 -21.89 -44.08 30.41
N ILE A 28 -21.20 -43.80 29.31
CA ILE A 28 -20.03 -44.52 28.83
C ILE A 28 -18.90 -43.51 28.68
N HIS A 29 -17.77 -43.72 29.36
CA HIS A 29 -16.63 -42.76 29.36
C HIS A 29 -17.08 -41.30 29.59
N GLN A 30 -17.97 -41.08 30.58
CA GLN A 30 -18.55 -39.78 30.95
C GLN A 30 -19.59 -39.19 29.98
N ASN A 31 -19.80 -39.77 28.79
CA ASN A 31 -20.82 -39.31 27.84
C ASN A 31 -22.18 -39.97 28.10
N ASN A 32 -23.26 -39.19 28.11
CA ASN A 32 -24.63 -39.68 28.29
C ASN A 32 -25.14 -40.32 27.00
N VAL A 33 -25.41 -41.62 27.04
CA VAL A 33 -25.85 -42.42 25.88
C VAL A 33 -27.32 -42.86 25.97
N THR A 34 -28.07 -42.34 26.95
CA THR A 34 -29.44 -42.78 27.26
C THR A 34 -30.40 -42.66 26.07
N SER A 35 -30.28 -41.59 25.27
CA SER A 35 -31.09 -41.36 24.07
C SER A 35 -30.77 -42.30 22.90
N SER A 36 -29.58 -42.89 22.87
CA SER A 36 -29.16 -43.83 21.82
C SER A 36 -29.66 -45.26 22.06
N ILE A 37 -30.26 -45.50 23.24
CA ILE A 37 -30.68 -46.82 23.74
C ILE A 37 -32.22 -46.96 23.71
N SER A 38 -32.95 -45.88 23.46
CA SER A 38 -34.41 -45.78 23.62
C SER A 38 -35.26 -46.61 22.64
N ASN A 39 -34.67 -47.56 21.92
CA ASN A 39 -35.35 -48.39 20.91
C ASN A 39 -35.24 -49.91 21.13
N SER A 40 -35.20 -50.36 22.39
CA SER A 40 -35.48 -51.76 22.70
C SER A 40 -35.93 -51.95 24.14
N SER A 41 -37.21 -52.23 24.34
CA SER A 41 -37.74 -53.06 25.45
C SER A 41 -37.56 -52.60 26.91
N VAL A 42 -37.27 -51.33 27.18
CA VAL A 42 -37.04 -50.82 28.54
C VAL A 42 -37.95 -49.61 28.85
N PRO A 43 -38.75 -49.64 29.93
CA PRO A 43 -39.65 -48.54 30.30
C PRO A 43 -38.90 -47.31 30.84
N ALA A 44 -39.52 -46.13 30.69
CA ALA A 44 -38.92 -44.83 31.04
C ALA A 44 -38.69 -44.61 32.55
N LYS A 45 -39.32 -45.42 33.40
CA LYS A 45 -39.16 -45.40 34.86
C LYS A 45 -38.83 -46.79 35.40
N LEU A 46 -37.93 -46.84 36.38
CA LEU A 46 -37.44 -48.06 37.02
C LEU A 46 -38.16 -48.28 38.36
N ASP A 47 -39.37 -48.81 38.29
CA ASP A 47 -40.26 -48.85 39.47
C ASP A 47 -40.22 -50.18 40.23
N THR A 48 -39.63 -51.23 39.64
CA THR A 48 -39.52 -52.58 40.23
C THR A 48 -38.10 -53.13 40.16
N GLU A 49 -37.73 -54.00 41.09
CA GLU A 49 -36.41 -54.65 41.14
C GLU A 49 -36.13 -55.48 39.87
N ALA A 50 -37.16 -56.12 39.30
CA ALA A 50 -37.06 -56.89 38.06
C ALA A 50 -36.60 -56.02 36.88
N LEU A 51 -37.09 -54.78 36.78
CA LEU A 51 -36.70 -53.83 35.73
C LEU A 51 -35.25 -53.35 35.90
N ILE A 52 -34.82 -53.09 37.14
CA ILE A 52 -33.44 -52.72 37.45
C ILE A 52 -32.48 -53.84 37.05
N ARG A 53 -32.80 -55.11 37.40
CA ARG A 53 -31.99 -56.28 37.01
C ARG A 53 -31.96 -56.48 35.49
N SER A 54 -33.05 -56.23 34.78
CA SER A 54 -33.11 -56.28 33.32
C SER A 54 -32.18 -55.25 32.66
N ILE A 55 -32.21 -54.00 33.14
CA ILE A 55 -31.31 -52.95 32.65
C ILE A 55 -29.84 -53.26 32.96
N LEU A 56 -29.53 -53.77 34.15
CA LEU A 56 -28.16 -54.14 34.51
C LEU A 56 -27.62 -55.25 33.59
N ARG A 57 -28.42 -56.29 33.32
CA ARG A 57 -28.06 -57.35 32.35
C ARG A 57 -27.91 -56.82 30.92
N PHE A 58 -28.75 -55.85 30.54
CA PHE A 58 -28.65 -55.20 29.23
C PHE A 58 -27.33 -54.42 29.12
N ILE A 59 -27.04 -53.55 30.10
CA ILE A 59 -25.79 -52.77 30.20
C ILE A 59 -24.59 -53.71 30.18
N GLU A 60 -24.66 -54.86 30.85
CA GLU A 60 -23.59 -55.84 30.84
C GLU A 60 -23.26 -56.34 29.42
N LYS A 61 -24.29 -56.71 28.66
CA LYS A 61 -24.16 -57.24 27.30
C LYS A 61 -23.90 -56.19 26.21
N MET A 62 -23.86 -54.89 26.53
CA MET A 62 -23.59 -53.85 25.53
C MET A 62 -22.14 -53.90 25.04
N HIS A 63 -21.95 -53.98 23.72
CA HIS A 63 -20.64 -53.81 23.09
C HIS A 63 -20.34 -52.32 22.85
N ILE A 64 -19.16 -51.90 23.33
CA ILE A 64 -18.65 -50.55 23.09
C ILE A 64 -17.86 -50.55 21.78
N CYS A 65 -18.15 -49.58 20.91
CA CYS A 65 -17.36 -49.34 19.70
C CYS A 65 -15.89 -49.12 20.11
N PRO A 66 -14.88 -49.79 19.52
CA PRO A 66 -13.48 -49.64 19.90
C PRO A 66 -12.78 -48.46 19.21
N GLY A 67 -13.46 -47.73 18.31
CA GLY A 67 -12.84 -46.68 17.49
C GLY A 67 -11.95 -47.26 16.37
N PHE A 68 -10.95 -46.51 15.91
CA PHE A 68 -9.99 -46.96 14.90
C PHE A 68 -8.54 -46.59 15.23
N VAL A 69 -7.62 -47.49 14.86
CA VAL A 69 -6.17 -47.33 15.06
C VAL A 69 -5.56 -46.79 13.76
N GLN A 70 -4.54 -45.95 13.89
CA GLN A 70 -3.70 -45.54 12.77
C GLN A 70 -2.64 -46.63 12.51
N GLU A 71 -2.77 -47.37 11.40
CA GLU A 71 -1.71 -48.27 10.96
C GLU A 71 -0.52 -47.42 10.45
N ASN A 72 0.58 -47.48 11.20
CA ASN A 72 1.92 -46.90 10.98
C ASN A 72 2.23 -45.62 11.79
N SER A 73 3.29 -45.75 12.60
CA SER A 73 3.95 -44.79 13.49
C SER A 73 4.59 -43.61 12.76
N ILE A 74 3.77 -42.68 12.28
CA ILE A 74 4.23 -41.37 11.80
C ILE A 74 3.32 -40.32 12.43
N ASN A 75 3.92 -39.33 13.11
CA ASN A 75 3.32 -38.20 13.85
C ASN A 75 2.44 -37.23 13.00
N ASP A 76 1.79 -37.70 11.95
CA ASP A 76 0.95 -36.92 11.03
C ASP A 76 -0.48 -36.70 11.60
N VAL A 77 -0.58 -36.29 12.88
CA VAL A 77 -1.84 -35.99 13.58
C VAL A 77 -2.53 -34.74 13.01
N SER A 78 -1.80 -33.91 12.26
CA SER A 78 -2.29 -32.67 11.63
C SER A 78 -3.30 -32.89 10.49
N ASN A 79 -3.55 -34.13 10.06
CA ASN A 79 -4.35 -34.45 8.87
C ASN A 79 -5.68 -35.17 9.15
N LEU A 80 -6.01 -35.40 10.42
CA LEU A 80 -7.36 -35.77 10.85
C LEU A 80 -8.25 -34.51 10.78
N SER A 81 -9.52 -34.63 10.37
CA SER A 81 -10.45 -33.51 10.50
C SER A 81 -10.53 -33.10 11.98
N HIS A 82 -10.80 -31.83 12.28
CA HIS A 82 -11.03 -31.32 13.64
C HIS A 82 -12.20 -32.01 14.40
N GLU A 83 -12.78 -33.07 13.81
CA GLU A 83 -13.95 -33.80 14.25
C GLU A 83 -13.62 -35.15 14.91
N CYS A 84 -12.35 -35.43 15.24
CA CYS A 84 -11.93 -36.64 15.97
C CYS A 84 -11.03 -36.26 17.14
N TYR A 85 -11.22 -36.87 18.32
CA TYR A 85 -10.39 -36.62 19.51
C TYR A 85 -9.61 -37.87 19.93
N ASN A 86 -8.48 -37.63 20.60
CA ASN A 86 -7.70 -38.65 21.31
C ASN A 86 -8.17 -38.66 22.76
N GLN A 87 -8.57 -39.81 23.30
CA GLN A 87 -9.16 -39.86 24.65
C GLN A 87 -8.02 -40.02 25.67
N GLU A 88 -7.55 -38.89 26.22
CA GLU A 88 -6.55 -38.87 27.29
C GLU A 88 -7.07 -39.63 28.51
N GLY A 89 -6.51 -40.81 28.76
CA GLY A 89 -6.95 -41.73 29.82
C GLY A 89 -6.66 -43.20 29.56
N TYR A 90 -6.17 -43.57 28.37
CA TYR A 90 -5.75 -44.92 28.01
C TYR A 90 -4.22 -45.03 27.87
N ILE A 91 -3.66 -46.16 28.30
CA ILE A 91 -2.22 -46.46 28.25
C ILE A 91 -1.73 -46.76 26.80
N ASP A 92 -2.62 -46.76 25.81
CA ASP A 92 -2.27 -46.87 24.39
C ASP A 92 -2.79 -45.66 23.60
N SER A 93 -1.87 -44.74 23.26
CA SER A 93 -2.13 -43.38 22.73
C SER A 93 -2.55 -43.32 21.26
N THR A 94 -2.99 -44.45 20.68
CA THR A 94 -3.07 -44.64 19.21
C THR A 94 -4.48 -44.87 18.65
N ARG A 95 -5.53 -44.76 19.47
CA ARG A 95 -6.94 -45.00 19.06
C ARG A 95 -7.77 -43.72 18.96
N TYR A 96 -8.40 -43.52 17.79
CA TYR A 96 -9.25 -42.37 17.48
C TYR A 96 -10.73 -42.74 17.38
N ARG A 97 -11.61 -41.81 17.77
CA ARG A 97 -13.07 -41.88 17.58
C ARG A 97 -13.57 -40.61 16.87
N SER A 98 -14.63 -40.76 16.08
CA SER A 98 -15.39 -39.60 15.58
C SER A 98 -16.06 -38.87 16.75
N ASN A 99 -16.17 -37.54 16.67
CA ASN A 99 -16.96 -36.72 17.61
C ASN A 99 -18.43 -37.17 17.66
N ASN A 100 -18.94 -37.72 16.56
CA ASN A 100 -20.30 -38.26 16.45
C ASN A 100 -20.33 -39.78 16.66
N CYS A 101 -19.36 -40.36 17.37
CA CYS A 101 -19.37 -41.78 17.69
C CYS A 101 -20.63 -42.13 18.49
N HIS A 102 -21.35 -43.18 18.09
CA HIS A 102 -22.52 -43.63 18.84
C HIS A 102 -22.16 -44.35 20.15
N TYR A 103 -20.86 -44.57 20.41
CA TYR A 103 -20.26 -45.32 21.53
C TYR A 103 -20.67 -46.80 21.65
N VAL A 104 -21.90 -47.14 21.28
CA VAL A 104 -22.48 -48.47 21.28
C VAL A 104 -22.52 -49.00 19.86
N SER A 105 -21.95 -50.19 19.60
CA SER A 105 -22.18 -50.91 18.34
C SER A 105 -23.53 -51.63 18.44
N LYS A 106 -24.33 -51.63 17.37
CA LYS A 106 -25.76 -52.04 17.40
C LYS A 106 -25.98 -53.40 18.09
N THR A 107 -27.07 -53.46 18.87
CA THR A 107 -27.67 -54.65 19.46
C THR A 107 -28.16 -55.64 18.39
N MET A 108 -28.16 -56.93 18.75
CA MET A 108 -28.30 -58.10 17.88
C MET A 108 -29.44 -58.00 16.85
N ALA A 109 -29.10 -58.12 15.56
CA ALA A 109 -29.99 -58.67 14.54
C ALA A 109 -29.42 -60.03 14.09
N PRO A 110 -30.22 -61.09 13.89
CA PRO A 110 -29.72 -62.47 13.77
C PRO A 110 -28.92 -62.79 12.49
N THR A 111 -28.68 -61.84 11.59
CA THR A 111 -28.11 -62.11 10.26
C THR A 111 -27.06 -61.11 9.78
N ALA A 112 -26.57 -60.20 10.63
CA ALA A 112 -25.56 -59.21 10.22
C ALA A 112 -24.15 -59.56 10.76
N ARG A 113 -23.18 -59.72 9.85
CA ARG A 113 -21.76 -59.86 10.18
C ARG A 113 -21.30 -58.75 11.13
N TRP A 114 -20.56 -59.16 12.17
CA TRP A 114 -19.92 -58.28 13.15
C TRP A 114 -19.05 -57.23 12.46
N THR A 115 -19.51 -55.99 12.35
CA THR A 115 -18.61 -54.85 12.15
C THR A 115 -18.29 -54.30 13.52
N GLU A 116 -17.07 -54.50 14.00
CA GLU A 116 -16.63 -54.14 15.36
C GLU A 116 -16.86 -52.64 15.70
N LYS A 117 -17.06 -51.76 14.70
CA LYS A 117 -17.07 -50.29 14.83
C LYS A 117 -18.41 -49.69 14.41
N CYS A 118 -18.79 -48.56 15.01
CA CYS A 118 -19.99 -47.82 14.60
C CYS A 118 -19.83 -47.20 13.21
N LYS A 119 -20.95 -46.93 12.51
CA LYS A 119 -20.96 -46.43 11.12
C LYS A 119 -20.18 -45.12 10.94
N GLU A 120 -20.24 -44.20 11.91
CA GLU A 120 -19.51 -42.93 11.82
C GLU A 120 -18.00 -43.10 11.96
N CYS A 121 -17.53 -43.95 12.89
CA CYS A 121 -16.10 -44.27 12.99
C CYS A 121 -15.59 -45.04 11.76
N GLU A 122 -16.43 -45.88 11.13
CA GLU A 122 -16.06 -46.60 9.91
C GLU A 122 -15.99 -45.67 8.68
N LYS A 123 -16.87 -44.67 8.59
CA LYS A 123 -16.78 -43.62 7.55
C LYS A 123 -15.47 -42.84 7.66
N GLU A 124 -15.11 -42.38 8.86
CA GLU A 124 -13.88 -41.62 9.07
C GLU A 124 -12.62 -42.45 8.79
N LYS A 125 -12.59 -43.72 9.22
CA LYS A 125 -11.53 -44.67 8.87
C LYS A 125 -11.36 -44.80 7.34
N ASN A 126 -12.46 -44.94 6.60
CA ASN A 126 -12.42 -45.09 5.15
C ASN A 126 -11.98 -43.80 4.42
N LYS A 127 -12.40 -42.62 4.89
CA LYS A 127 -11.89 -41.33 4.38
C LYS A 127 -10.38 -41.23 4.52
N LEU A 128 -9.85 -41.59 5.69
CA LEU A 128 -8.41 -41.59 5.97
C LEU A 128 -7.67 -42.56 5.03
N ARG A 129 -8.20 -43.78 4.87
CA ARG A 129 -7.63 -44.82 3.99
C ARG A 129 -7.57 -44.37 2.52
N CYS A 130 -8.63 -43.72 2.02
CA CYS A 130 -8.64 -43.19 0.65
C CYS A 130 -7.62 -42.06 0.46
N LYS A 131 -7.45 -41.16 1.44
CA LYS A 131 -6.44 -40.10 1.39
C LYS A 131 -5.01 -40.67 1.41
N LEU A 132 -4.73 -41.66 2.26
CA LEU A 132 -3.42 -42.34 2.31
C LEU A 132 -3.11 -43.06 1.00
N LYS A 133 -4.09 -43.72 0.36
CA LYS A 133 -3.93 -44.30 -0.98
C LYS A 133 -3.63 -43.23 -2.04
N ARG A 134 -4.27 -42.06 -2.00
CA ARG A 134 -3.97 -40.94 -2.91
C ARG A 134 -2.55 -40.38 -2.71
N LYS A 135 -2.09 -40.23 -1.45
CA LYS A 135 -0.72 -39.80 -1.12
C LYS A 135 0.31 -40.79 -1.67
N ARG A 136 0.16 -42.09 -1.38
CA ARG A 136 1.03 -43.16 -1.93
C ARG A 136 1.04 -43.20 -3.46
N LYS A 137 -0.08 -42.90 -4.13
CA LYS A 137 -0.17 -42.84 -5.60
C LYS A 137 0.50 -41.58 -6.18
N ARG A 138 0.48 -40.47 -5.44
CA ARG A 138 1.21 -39.22 -5.77
C ARG A 138 2.72 -39.41 -5.63
N ASP A 139 3.16 -40.10 -4.57
CA ASP A 139 4.58 -40.33 -4.30
C ASP A 139 5.19 -41.36 -5.28
N LYS A 140 4.40 -42.32 -5.77
CA LYS A 140 4.84 -43.31 -6.78
C LYS A 140 4.85 -42.82 -8.23
N ASN A 141 4.23 -41.67 -8.54
CA ASN A 141 4.17 -41.15 -9.91
C ASN A 141 4.13 -39.62 -9.90
N PRO A 142 5.28 -38.93 -9.76
CA PRO A 142 5.32 -37.47 -9.81
C PRO A 142 5.07 -37.04 -11.25
N LYS A 143 3.80 -36.78 -11.61
CA LYS A 143 3.47 -36.00 -12.80
C LYS A 143 4.22 -34.67 -12.69
N GLY A 144 5.04 -34.34 -13.69
CA GLY A 144 5.93 -33.18 -13.72
C GLY A 144 5.32 -31.94 -13.07
N ILE A 145 5.74 -31.68 -11.83
CA ILE A 145 5.44 -30.45 -11.12
C ILE A 145 6.51 -29.46 -11.59
N ASN A 146 6.06 -28.44 -12.31
CA ASN A 146 6.82 -27.25 -12.69
C ASN A 146 7.86 -26.86 -11.62
N GLU A 147 9.14 -26.77 -12.01
CA GLU A 147 10.28 -26.32 -11.20
C GLU A 147 10.09 -24.95 -10.51
N LYS A 148 9.01 -24.23 -10.81
CA LYS A 148 8.61 -22.98 -10.14
C LYS A 148 8.10 -23.17 -8.71
N PHE A 149 7.51 -24.32 -8.34
CA PHE A 149 6.92 -24.49 -7.01
C PHE A 149 7.94 -24.93 -5.93
N ILE A 150 8.92 -25.76 -6.28
CA ILE A 150 10.00 -26.15 -5.36
C ILE A 150 10.86 -24.93 -4.98
N ASN A 151 11.05 -24.02 -5.93
CA ASN A 151 11.71 -22.74 -5.70
C ASN A 151 10.91 -21.74 -4.83
N CYS A 152 9.61 -21.98 -4.57
CA CYS A 152 8.79 -21.12 -3.72
C CYS A 152 8.80 -21.59 -2.25
N ALA A 153 8.69 -22.90 -2.00
CA ALA A 153 8.73 -23.46 -0.66
C ALA A 153 10.14 -23.39 -0.02
N LEU A 154 11.20 -23.56 -0.83
CA LEU A 154 12.57 -23.28 -0.39
C LEU A 154 12.81 -21.77 -0.17
N ARG A 155 12.06 -20.91 -0.88
CA ARG A 155 12.12 -19.46 -0.68
C ARG A 155 11.50 -19.02 0.63
N ASP A 156 10.50 -19.70 1.19
CA ASP A 156 9.86 -19.27 2.45
C ASP A 156 10.74 -19.51 3.68
N ASN A 157 11.44 -20.65 3.74
CA ASN A 157 12.44 -20.88 4.78
C ASN A 157 13.66 -19.97 4.59
N ASP A 158 14.10 -19.76 3.35
CA ASP A 158 15.27 -18.93 3.05
C ASP A 158 14.96 -17.43 3.14
N THR A 159 13.72 -16.98 2.92
CA THR A 159 13.26 -15.60 3.21
C THR A 159 13.03 -15.39 4.69
N ASN A 160 12.52 -16.36 5.44
CA ASN A 160 12.45 -16.26 6.90
C ASN A 160 13.85 -16.24 7.52
N LEU A 161 14.78 -17.06 7.04
CA LEU A 161 16.20 -17.01 7.43
C LEU A 161 16.88 -15.70 6.99
N LYS A 162 16.59 -15.18 5.78
CA LYS A 162 17.08 -13.86 5.35
C LYS A 162 16.47 -12.73 6.17
N LEU A 163 15.19 -12.77 6.50
CA LEU A 163 14.51 -11.81 7.39
C LEU A 163 15.08 -11.89 8.81
N LEU A 164 15.35 -13.10 9.31
CA LEU A 164 15.99 -13.30 10.61
C LEU A 164 17.43 -12.78 10.60
N LYS A 165 18.20 -13.06 9.55
CA LYS A 165 19.56 -12.53 9.34
C LYS A 165 19.55 -11.01 9.19
N ILE A 166 18.58 -10.43 8.48
CA ILE A 166 18.39 -8.97 8.35
C ILE A 166 18.00 -8.38 9.71
N LYS A 167 17.09 -8.99 10.47
CA LYS A 167 16.73 -8.55 11.83
C LYS A 167 17.91 -8.66 12.79
N GLN A 168 18.68 -9.73 12.73
CA GLN A 168 19.92 -9.92 13.52
C GLN A 168 21.00 -8.91 13.10
N GLN A 169 21.13 -8.62 11.82
CA GLN A 169 22.06 -7.61 11.30
C GLN A 169 21.63 -6.21 11.71
N GLN A 170 20.34 -5.87 11.63
CA GLN A 170 19.77 -4.62 12.13
C GLN A 170 19.97 -4.50 13.64
N HIS A 171 19.74 -5.57 14.40
CA HIS A 171 19.99 -5.60 15.83
C HIS A 171 21.46 -5.40 16.16
N ARG A 172 22.38 -6.06 15.42
CA ARG A 172 23.84 -5.88 15.52
C ARG A 172 24.28 -4.46 15.15
N ILE A 173 23.70 -3.86 14.10
CA ILE A 173 23.96 -2.47 13.72
C ILE A 173 23.46 -1.52 14.80
N ALA A 174 22.27 -1.75 15.36
CA ALA A 174 21.70 -0.96 16.44
C ALA A 174 22.53 -1.07 17.74
N THR A 175 22.96 -2.28 18.11
CA THR A 175 23.87 -2.48 19.26
C THR A 175 25.23 -1.86 18.99
N ARG A 176 25.83 -2.05 17.81
CA ARG A 176 27.12 -1.45 17.47
C ARG A 176 27.05 0.07 17.42
N SER A 177 25.95 0.65 16.94
CA SER A 177 25.68 2.09 17.00
C SER A 177 25.52 2.55 18.44
N ALA A 178 24.72 1.88 19.26
CA ALA A 178 24.57 2.21 20.68
C ALA A 178 25.90 2.11 21.46
N THR A 179 26.71 1.08 21.20
CA THR A 179 28.04 0.90 21.79
C THR A 179 29.02 1.96 21.29
N TYR A 180 28.99 2.29 19.99
CA TYR A 180 29.77 3.39 19.41
C TYR A 180 29.39 4.72 20.04
N HIS A 181 28.11 5.04 20.20
CA HIS A 181 27.65 6.26 20.86
C HIS A 181 28.04 6.28 22.35
N LYS A 182 27.93 5.16 23.07
CA LYS A 182 28.40 5.05 24.46
C LYS A 182 29.92 5.24 24.58
N GLN A 183 30.71 4.62 23.70
CA GLN A 183 32.16 4.75 23.67
C GLN A 183 32.57 6.17 23.28
N LYS A 184 31.95 6.76 22.25
CA LYS A 184 32.16 8.14 21.84
C LYS A 184 31.78 9.11 22.95
N HIS A 185 30.69 8.87 23.67
CA HIS A 185 30.29 9.66 24.83
C HIS A 185 31.30 9.53 25.98
N LYS A 186 31.89 8.35 26.20
CA LYS A 186 32.96 8.14 27.20
C LYS A 186 34.28 8.81 26.80
N ILE A 187 34.66 8.73 25.52
CA ILE A 187 35.83 9.42 24.97
C ILE A 187 35.64 10.93 25.02
N LEU A 188 34.46 11.43 24.65
CA LEU A 188 34.11 12.85 24.77
C LEU A 188 34.16 13.27 26.24
N LYS A 189 33.59 12.49 27.15
CA LYS A 189 33.61 12.78 28.59
C LYS A 189 35.04 12.89 29.15
N ASN A 190 35.96 12.04 28.66
CA ASN A 190 37.38 12.09 29.04
C ASN A 190 38.16 13.22 28.34
N LYS A 191 37.60 13.82 27.28
CA LYS A 191 38.16 14.98 26.55
C LYS A 191 37.47 16.30 26.93
N LEU A 192 36.47 16.26 27.82
CA LEU A 192 35.83 17.46 28.33
C LEU A 192 36.83 18.13 29.28
N VAL A 193 37.09 19.41 29.05
CA VAL A 193 37.75 20.27 30.02
C VAL A 193 36.71 20.56 31.11
N GLU A 194 37.02 20.24 32.35
CA GLU A 194 36.21 20.71 33.48
C GLU A 194 36.41 22.21 33.59
N LEU A 195 35.35 22.96 33.26
CA LEU A 195 35.33 24.41 33.45
C LEU A 195 35.37 24.69 34.94
N SER A 196 36.35 25.49 35.36
CA SER A 196 36.50 25.90 36.75
C SER A 196 35.42 26.92 37.13
N ASP A 197 35.23 27.14 38.43
CA ASP A 197 34.36 28.23 38.92
C ASP A 197 34.83 29.62 38.41
N ALA A 198 36.11 29.76 38.06
CA ALA A 198 36.63 30.98 37.42
C ALA A 198 36.15 31.12 35.98
N ASP A 199 36.20 30.04 35.18
CA ASP A 199 35.69 30.04 33.80
C ASP A 199 34.17 30.27 33.75
N HIS A 200 33.44 29.73 34.73
CA HIS A 200 32.00 29.98 34.88
C HIS A 200 31.70 31.43 35.26
N ARG A 201 32.51 32.02 36.15
CA ARG A 201 32.42 33.46 36.45
C ARG A 201 32.74 34.31 35.23
N ASP A 202 33.73 33.93 34.43
CA ASP A 202 34.14 34.66 33.25
C ASP A 202 33.09 34.58 32.14
N LEU A 203 32.54 33.39 31.88
CA LEU A 203 31.39 33.21 30.98
C LEU A 203 30.15 33.97 31.46
N ARG A 204 29.87 33.98 32.78
CA ARG A 204 28.81 34.81 33.35
C ARG A 204 29.09 36.30 33.18
N SER A 205 30.34 36.73 33.32
CA SER A 205 30.75 38.12 33.10
C SER A 205 30.55 38.51 31.64
N ILE A 206 30.98 37.67 30.69
CA ILE A 206 30.82 37.87 29.24
C ILE A 206 29.33 37.93 28.88
N VAL A 207 28.52 36.99 29.36
CA VAL A 207 27.06 36.98 29.11
C VAL A 207 26.37 38.17 29.78
N ALA A 208 26.79 38.57 30.99
CA ALA A 208 26.26 39.75 31.66
C ALA A 208 26.68 41.05 30.94
N HIS A 209 27.90 41.12 30.42
CA HIS A 209 28.42 42.23 29.63
C HIS A 209 27.69 42.35 28.29
N ILE A 210 27.40 41.21 27.64
CA ILE A 210 26.50 41.14 26.48
C ILE A 210 25.11 41.66 26.84
N LYS A 211 24.59 41.34 28.03
CA LYS A 211 23.27 41.84 28.49
C LYS A 211 23.28 43.33 28.87
N THR A 212 24.38 43.90 29.37
CA THR A 212 24.44 45.27 29.89
C THR A 212 24.98 46.31 28.92
N GLN A 213 25.89 45.95 28.00
CA GLN A 213 26.42 46.87 26.98
C GLN A 213 25.67 46.81 25.64
N ASN A 214 24.90 45.76 25.37
CA ASN A 214 24.27 45.53 24.07
C ASN A 214 22.75 45.34 24.16
N ALA A 215 22.04 46.25 24.82
CA ALA A 215 20.58 46.32 24.70
C ALA A 215 20.12 46.57 23.25
N ASP A 216 21.00 47.10 22.39
CA ASP A 216 20.73 47.44 20.98
C ASP A 216 21.46 46.58 19.93
N ILE A 217 22.32 45.60 20.32
CA ILE A 217 22.82 44.63 19.33
C ILE A 217 21.86 43.46 19.29
N ASN A 218 21.02 43.49 18.28
CA ASN A 218 20.17 42.39 17.87
C ASN A 218 21.06 41.17 17.56
N LEU A 219 21.37 40.33 18.56
CA LEU A 219 22.19 39.13 18.37
C LEU A 219 21.44 38.25 17.37
N TYR A 220 22.00 38.11 16.17
CA TYR A 220 21.34 37.62 14.96
C TYR A 220 20.22 38.55 14.44
N PRO A 221 20.50 39.78 13.99
CA PRO A 221 19.47 40.77 13.61
C PRO A 221 18.53 40.27 12.51
N ASN A 222 19.06 39.35 11.70
CA ASN A 222 18.43 38.85 10.48
C ASN A 222 17.89 37.41 10.65
N ASP A 223 17.82 36.87 11.88
CA ASP A 223 17.38 35.49 12.13
C ASP A 223 16.48 35.40 13.38
N GLU A 224 15.21 35.76 13.19
CA GLU A 224 14.13 35.73 14.19
C GLU A 224 14.07 34.39 14.95
N LYS A 225 14.33 33.26 14.27
CA LYS A 225 14.31 31.93 14.90
C LYS A 225 15.43 31.75 15.92
N LYS A 226 16.61 32.32 15.67
CA LYS A 226 17.73 32.26 16.61
C LYS A 226 17.52 33.20 17.79
N GLN A 227 16.88 34.35 17.57
CA GLN A 227 16.49 35.28 18.64
C GLN A 227 15.51 34.61 19.60
N ILE A 228 14.41 34.07 19.07
CA ILE A 228 13.39 33.34 19.84
C ILE A 228 14.02 32.16 20.60
N MET A 229 14.89 31.41 19.94
CA MET A 229 15.57 30.29 20.60
C MET A 229 16.43 30.76 21.78
N LEU A 230 17.18 31.86 21.64
CA LEU A 230 18.01 32.44 22.68
C LEU A 230 17.17 33.01 23.84
N GLU A 231 16.11 33.76 23.53
CA GLU A 231 15.17 34.29 24.53
C GLU A 231 14.55 33.17 25.35
N GLN A 232 14.10 32.10 24.70
CA GLN A 232 13.55 30.94 25.38
C GLN A 232 14.62 30.22 26.23
N GLN A 233 15.87 30.12 25.78
CA GLN A 233 16.94 29.60 26.63
C GLN A 233 17.13 30.46 27.89
N LEU A 234 17.15 31.80 27.74
CA LEU A 234 17.31 32.74 28.85
C LEU A 234 16.14 32.67 29.85
N LEU A 235 14.90 32.59 29.38
CA LEU A 235 13.73 32.43 30.26
C LEU A 235 13.84 31.17 31.12
N HIS A 236 14.23 30.05 30.51
CA HIS A 236 14.34 28.77 31.19
C HIS A 236 15.57 28.66 32.11
N THR A 237 16.52 29.60 32.04
CA THR A 237 17.59 29.69 33.05
C THR A 237 17.14 30.26 34.38
N ASN A 238 16.13 31.14 34.38
CA ASN A 238 15.66 31.83 35.58
C ASN A 238 14.40 31.20 36.19
N GLU A 239 13.49 30.68 35.36
CA GLU A 239 12.27 30.02 35.79
C GLU A 239 12.13 28.66 35.11
N LYS A 240 11.78 27.61 35.88
CA LYS A 240 11.35 26.32 35.30
C LYS A 240 9.92 26.44 34.77
N ASN A 241 9.70 27.33 33.82
CA ASN A 241 8.43 27.50 33.16
C ASN A 241 8.29 26.43 32.06
N ASN A 242 7.10 25.85 31.89
CA ASN A 242 6.84 24.84 30.85
C ASN A 242 6.08 25.45 29.65
N LYS A 243 6.02 26.78 29.57
CA LYS A 243 5.36 27.52 28.51
C LYS A 243 6.37 27.81 27.40
N TRP A 244 6.15 27.18 26.25
CA TRP A 244 6.98 27.36 25.06
C TRP A 244 6.28 28.28 24.08
N GLU A 245 7.04 29.16 23.45
CA GLU A 245 6.53 29.97 22.35
C GLU A 245 6.14 29.11 21.13
N PRO A 246 5.01 29.40 20.45
CA PRO A 246 4.55 28.62 19.30
C PRO A 246 5.59 28.49 18.18
N GLN A 247 6.34 29.55 17.88
CA GLN A 247 7.37 29.54 16.85
C GLN A 247 8.52 28.57 17.19
N LEU A 248 8.95 28.54 18.47
CA LEU A 248 9.96 27.58 18.94
C LEU A 248 9.45 26.14 18.85
N ILE A 249 8.19 25.89 19.21
CA ILE A 249 7.57 24.57 19.07
C ILE A 249 7.61 24.12 17.60
N GLU A 250 7.24 25.00 16.66
CA GLU A 250 7.28 24.69 15.24
C GLU A 250 8.69 24.34 14.76
N PHE A 251 9.68 25.14 15.17
CA PHE A 251 11.10 24.85 14.88
C PHE A 251 11.53 23.50 15.46
N CYS A 252 11.18 23.20 16.71
CA CYS A 252 11.46 21.91 17.35
C CYS A 252 10.77 20.74 16.63
N LEU A 253 9.52 20.92 16.17
CA LEU A 253 8.80 19.94 15.37
C LEU A 253 9.49 19.66 14.04
N GLN A 254 10.00 20.69 13.36
CA GLN A 254 10.73 20.52 12.09
C GLN A 254 11.99 19.67 12.28
N ILE A 255 12.76 19.89 13.36
CA ILE A 255 13.94 19.08 13.68
C ILE A 255 13.52 17.66 14.08
N TRP A 256 12.52 17.54 14.96
CA TRP A 256 12.05 16.26 15.48
C TRP A 256 11.50 15.33 14.40
N HIS A 257 10.74 15.87 13.43
CA HIS A 257 10.20 15.11 12.31
C HIS A 257 11.29 14.64 11.34
N ARG A 258 12.36 15.43 11.15
CA ARG A 258 13.53 15.03 10.35
C ARG A 258 14.34 13.94 11.03
N SER A 259 14.59 14.06 12.33
CA SER A 259 15.30 13.05 13.11
C SER A 259 14.95 13.12 14.59
N LYS A 260 14.11 12.17 15.02
CA LYS A 260 13.76 11.99 16.44
C LYS A 260 14.99 11.65 17.29
N GLY A 261 15.94 10.89 16.73
CA GLY A 261 17.18 10.52 17.40
C GLY A 261 18.08 11.74 17.62
N ALA A 262 18.32 12.54 16.58
CA ALA A 262 19.14 13.74 16.71
C ALA A 262 18.50 14.76 17.68
N TYR A 263 17.19 14.92 17.64
CA TYR A 263 16.48 15.76 18.61
C TYR A 263 16.65 15.24 20.04
N ALA A 264 16.51 13.92 20.24
CA ALA A 264 16.70 13.29 21.55
C ALA A 264 18.14 13.44 22.07
N ASP A 265 19.15 13.37 21.20
CA ASP A 265 20.55 13.60 21.57
C ASP A 265 20.79 15.05 21.99
N ILE A 266 20.25 16.03 21.25
CA ILE A 266 20.36 17.46 21.60
C ILE A 266 19.66 17.74 22.93
N HIS A 267 18.41 17.31 23.08
CA HIS A 267 17.65 17.47 24.32
C HIS A 267 18.32 16.73 25.49
N GLY A 268 18.85 15.52 25.25
CA GLY A 268 19.50 14.69 26.28
C GLY A 268 20.87 15.19 26.70
N SER A 269 21.57 15.94 25.85
CA SER A 269 22.87 16.54 26.16
C SER A 269 22.80 17.63 27.24
N GLY A 270 21.62 18.21 27.47
CA GLY A 270 21.46 19.38 28.34
C GLY A 270 22.03 20.68 27.76
N PHE A 271 22.58 20.64 26.54
CA PHE A 271 23.11 21.83 25.85
C PHE A 271 22.02 22.87 25.55
N LEU A 272 20.81 22.41 25.23
CA LEU A 272 19.65 23.25 24.97
C LEU A 272 18.45 22.76 25.77
N THR A 273 17.76 23.70 26.41
CA THR A 273 16.46 23.49 27.05
C THR A 273 15.39 23.49 25.98
N LEU A 274 14.89 22.29 25.64
CA LEU A 274 13.94 22.08 24.55
C LEU A 274 12.68 21.34 25.03
N PRO A 275 11.54 21.46 24.34
CA PRO A 275 10.34 20.71 24.66
C PRO A 275 10.57 19.20 24.65
N SER A 276 9.94 18.47 25.56
CA SER A 276 10.03 17.02 25.57
C SER A 276 9.43 16.39 24.30
N GLY A 277 10.01 15.27 23.84
CA GLY A 277 9.46 14.53 22.69
C GLY A 277 8.01 14.06 22.89
N ARG A 278 7.56 13.88 24.15
CA ARG A 278 6.14 13.61 24.46
C ARG A 278 5.25 14.80 24.12
N HIS A 279 5.68 16.02 24.48
CA HIS A 279 4.96 17.26 24.20
C HIS A 279 4.87 17.50 22.69
N LEU A 280 5.98 17.36 21.96
CA LEU A 280 5.99 17.47 20.50
C LEU A 280 5.06 16.45 19.83
N ARG A 281 5.05 15.20 20.29
CA ARG A 281 4.14 14.17 19.76
C ARG A 281 2.67 14.51 20.00
N LEU A 282 2.32 15.09 21.14
CA LEU A 282 0.93 15.51 21.44
C LEU A 282 0.49 16.64 20.53
N ILE A 283 1.33 17.66 20.36
CA ILE A 283 1.06 18.79 19.46
C ILE A 283 0.96 18.32 18.02
N SER A 284 1.91 17.48 17.60
CA SER A 284 1.95 16.97 16.23
C SER A 284 0.69 16.19 15.86
N ASN A 285 0.09 15.46 16.80
CA ASN A 285 -1.11 14.67 16.58
C ASN A 285 -2.38 15.34 17.11
N ARG A 286 -2.39 16.68 17.27
CA ARG A 286 -3.58 17.44 17.68
C ARG A 286 -4.71 17.26 16.68
N ASN A 287 -4.41 17.38 15.38
CA ASN A 287 -5.34 17.04 14.31
C ASN A 287 -5.19 15.55 13.99
N ARG A 288 -6.10 14.69 14.47
CA ARG A 288 -6.01 13.25 14.22
C ARG A 288 -6.50 12.92 12.81
N GLN A 289 -5.57 12.55 11.92
CA GLN A 289 -5.90 11.98 10.63
C GLN A 289 -6.58 10.62 10.81
N LYS A 290 -7.77 10.46 10.24
CA LYS A 290 -8.50 9.20 10.14
C LYS A 290 -8.75 8.88 8.66
N PRO A 291 -9.06 7.63 8.31
CA PRO A 291 -9.58 7.32 7.00
C PRO A 291 -10.79 8.21 6.65
N GLY A 292 -10.89 8.64 5.39
CA GLY A 292 -11.95 9.51 4.91
C GLY A 292 -11.63 11.00 4.91
N VAL A 293 -12.63 11.78 4.49
CA VAL A 293 -12.60 13.24 4.51
C VAL A 293 -12.79 13.73 5.95
N ASN A 294 -11.81 14.46 6.47
CA ASN A 294 -11.82 14.95 7.85
C ASN A 294 -12.00 16.47 7.89
N SER A 295 -13.09 16.95 8.50
CA SER A 295 -13.38 18.37 8.71
C SER A 295 -12.23 19.12 9.41
N GLY A 296 -11.62 18.51 10.43
CA GLY A 296 -10.45 19.10 11.12
C GLY A 296 -9.23 19.27 10.20
N THR A 297 -9.02 18.34 9.25
CA THR A 297 -7.92 18.43 8.27
C THR A 297 -8.17 19.54 7.25
N LEU A 298 -9.41 19.69 6.79
CA LEU A 298 -9.83 20.74 5.85
C LEU A 298 -9.88 22.13 6.51
N ALA A 299 -10.32 22.21 7.76
CA ALA A 299 -10.22 23.44 8.54
C ALA A 299 -8.77 23.91 8.68
N HIS A 300 -7.85 22.98 8.93
CA HIS A 300 -6.42 23.27 8.98
C HIS A 300 -5.86 23.65 7.60
N MET A 301 -6.34 23.03 6.51
CA MET A 301 -6.01 23.43 5.14
C MET A 301 -6.41 24.88 4.87
N LYS A 302 -7.63 25.27 5.23
CA LYS A 302 -8.14 26.64 5.08
C LYS A 302 -7.30 27.63 5.90
N ALA A 303 -7.02 27.31 7.16
CA ALA A 303 -6.14 28.15 7.99
C ALA A 303 -4.73 28.28 7.40
N SER A 304 -4.18 27.20 6.84
CA SER A 304 -2.87 27.21 6.19
C SER A 304 -2.86 28.02 4.88
N ALA A 305 -3.97 28.05 4.15
CA ALA A 305 -4.15 28.89 2.96
C ALA A 305 -4.23 30.37 3.31
N VAL A 306 -5.00 30.72 4.34
CA VAL A 306 -5.11 32.10 4.85
C VAL A 306 -3.76 32.59 5.39
N ALA A 307 -3.05 31.76 6.16
CA ALA A 307 -1.72 32.10 6.68
C ALA A 307 -0.65 32.26 5.59
N ARG A 308 -0.87 31.72 4.38
CA ARG A 308 -0.02 31.92 3.21
C ARG A 308 -0.47 33.06 2.31
N GLU A 309 -1.53 33.78 2.71
CA GLU A 309 -2.08 34.90 1.94
C GLU A 309 -2.39 34.52 0.50
N LEU A 310 -2.99 33.33 0.30
CA LEU A 310 -3.33 32.89 -1.06
C LEU A 310 -4.30 33.87 -1.72
N PRO A 311 -4.04 34.27 -2.98
CA PRO A 311 -4.96 35.11 -3.72
C PRO A 311 -6.26 34.34 -4.02
N PRO A 312 -7.36 35.02 -4.40
CA PRO A 312 -8.66 34.39 -4.63
C PRO A 312 -8.60 33.19 -5.60
N HIS A 313 -7.83 33.32 -6.67
CA HIS A 313 -7.64 32.25 -7.66
C HIS A 313 -6.82 31.08 -7.10
N GLY A 314 -6.02 31.29 -6.05
CA GLY A 314 -5.29 30.24 -5.32
C GLY A 314 -6.16 29.23 -4.58
N TYR A 315 -7.46 29.51 -4.40
CA TYR A 315 -8.43 28.53 -3.87
C TYR A 315 -8.98 27.59 -4.97
N THR A 316 -8.61 27.81 -6.24
CA THR A 316 -8.97 26.95 -7.36
C THR A 316 -7.80 26.03 -7.73
N GLY A 317 -8.10 24.78 -8.07
CA GLY A 317 -7.07 23.81 -8.41
C GLY A 317 -7.58 22.50 -8.98
N ILE A 318 -6.70 21.50 -8.92
CA ILE A 318 -6.92 20.14 -9.42
C ILE A 318 -6.76 19.13 -8.27
N LEU A 319 -7.56 18.07 -8.29
CA LEU A 319 -7.51 16.99 -7.33
C LEU A 319 -6.57 15.88 -7.84
N LEU A 320 -5.53 15.54 -7.08
CA LEU A 320 -4.59 14.47 -7.38
C LEU A 320 -4.92 13.25 -6.54
N PHE A 321 -4.86 12.05 -7.11
CA PHE A 321 -4.98 10.82 -6.33
C PHE A 321 -4.15 9.67 -6.90
N ASP A 322 -3.69 8.79 -6.01
CA ASP A 322 -2.88 7.61 -6.32
C ASP A 322 -2.87 6.65 -5.12
N GLU A 323 -2.47 5.39 -5.34
CA GLU A 323 -2.35 4.36 -4.32
C GLU A 323 -0.90 4.14 -3.87
N MET A 324 -0.69 3.99 -2.56
CA MET A 324 0.60 3.63 -1.99
C MET A 324 0.54 2.25 -1.31
N MET A 325 1.42 1.33 -1.72
CA MET A 325 1.61 0.07 -1.00
C MET A 325 2.08 0.30 0.45
N ILE A 326 1.42 -0.39 1.38
CA ILE A 326 1.70 -0.41 2.82
C ILE A 326 1.96 -1.83 3.33
N GLN A 327 2.49 -1.95 4.55
CA GLN A 327 2.58 -3.23 5.22
C GLN A 327 1.20 -3.62 5.78
N GLY A 328 0.62 -4.69 5.23
CA GLY A 328 -0.59 -5.29 5.79
C GLY A 328 -0.31 -5.87 7.18
N SER A 329 -0.91 -5.27 8.21
CA SER A 329 -0.77 -5.70 9.60
C SER A 329 -1.99 -5.27 10.40
N LEU A 330 -2.46 -6.15 11.29
CA LEU A 330 -3.52 -5.84 12.25
C LEU A 330 -2.89 -5.35 13.55
N GLU A 331 -3.25 -4.15 13.96
CA GLU A 331 -2.70 -3.49 15.15
C GLU A 331 -3.81 -3.04 16.10
N MET A 332 -3.61 -3.22 17.41
CA MET A 332 -4.49 -2.65 18.42
C MET A 332 -4.00 -1.26 18.81
N VAL A 333 -4.76 -0.23 18.45
CA VAL A 333 -4.45 1.16 18.79
C VAL A 333 -5.35 1.62 19.92
N ARG A 334 -4.74 2.09 21.02
CA ARG A 334 -5.48 2.67 22.14
C ARG A 334 -5.99 4.06 21.77
N LYS A 335 -7.31 4.25 21.77
CA LYS A 335 -7.99 5.55 21.63
C LYS A 335 -8.67 5.89 22.95
N GLY A 336 -7.98 6.69 23.77
CA GLY A 336 -8.46 7.06 25.10
C GLY A 336 -8.48 5.86 26.04
N SER A 337 -9.67 5.51 26.54
CA SER A 337 -9.90 4.32 27.37
C SER A 337 -10.17 3.04 26.57
N GLN A 338 -10.42 3.15 25.25
CA GLN A 338 -10.81 2.02 24.40
C GLN A 338 -9.65 1.56 23.51
N TYR A 339 -9.70 0.29 23.10
CA TYR A 339 -8.81 -0.28 22.08
C TYR A 339 -9.59 -0.44 20.77
N GLN A 340 -9.01 0.03 19.66
CA GLN A 340 -9.57 -0.17 18.34
C GLN A 340 -8.61 -1.01 17.50
N LEU A 341 -9.16 -1.96 16.75
CA LEU A 341 -8.41 -2.70 15.74
C LEU A 341 -8.19 -1.80 14.51
N CYS A 342 -6.93 -1.70 14.07
CA CYS A 342 -6.48 -0.92 12.92
C CYS A 342 -5.79 -1.85 11.92
N GLY A 343 -5.79 -1.49 10.64
CA GLY A 343 -5.13 -2.29 9.59
C GLY A 343 -6.06 -3.05 8.65
N LEU A 344 -7.37 -2.98 8.88
CA LEU A 344 -8.37 -3.49 7.97
C LEU A 344 -8.66 -2.50 6.83
N VAL A 345 -9.21 -3.01 5.73
CA VAL A 345 -9.82 -2.19 4.68
C VAL A 345 -10.95 -1.36 5.29
N ASP A 346 -10.93 -0.06 5.01
CA ASP A 346 -11.93 0.90 5.50
C ASP A 346 -12.19 1.94 4.41
N GLN A 347 -13.13 1.60 3.52
CA GLN A 347 -13.55 2.42 2.39
C GLN A 347 -14.91 3.11 2.63
N GLY A 348 -15.33 3.21 3.89
CA GLY A 348 -16.64 3.76 4.27
C GLY A 348 -17.79 2.76 4.15
N GLN A 349 -19.01 3.23 4.43
CA GLN A 349 -20.20 2.37 4.50
C GLN A 349 -20.65 1.88 3.12
N PHE A 350 -20.63 2.75 2.11
CA PHE A 350 -21.02 2.41 0.75
C PHE A 350 -20.27 1.19 0.21
N HIS A 351 -18.95 1.14 0.42
CA HIS A 351 -18.13 0.00 0.01
C HIS A 351 -18.54 -1.30 0.72
N LYS A 352 -18.83 -1.23 2.03
CA LYS A 352 -19.29 -2.41 2.80
C LYS A 352 -20.62 -2.92 2.27
N ASP A 353 -21.56 -2.01 1.99
CA ASP A 353 -22.86 -2.36 1.44
C ASP A 353 -22.72 -3.01 0.05
N MET A 354 -21.86 -2.46 -0.82
CA MET A 354 -21.56 -3.03 -2.13
C MET A 354 -20.92 -4.43 -2.04
N VAL A 355 -19.96 -4.62 -1.13
CA VAL A 355 -19.34 -5.93 -0.90
C VAL A 355 -20.35 -6.94 -0.37
N ASN A 356 -21.21 -6.52 0.56
CA ASN A 356 -22.29 -7.35 1.09
C ASN A 356 -23.28 -7.75 0.00
N LEU A 357 -23.64 -6.83 -0.91
CA LEU A 357 -24.52 -7.13 -2.05
C LEU A 357 -23.88 -8.09 -3.06
N GLN A 358 -22.58 -7.95 -3.33
CA GLN A 358 -21.89 -8.79 -4.32
C GLN A 358 -21.50 -10.18 -3.76
N LYS A 359 -21.09 -10.26 -2.50
CA LYS A 359 -20.47 -11.46 -1.91
C LYS A 359 -21.30 -12.11 -0.79
N GLY A 360 -22.39 -11.49 -0.36
CA GLY A 360 -23.29 -12.02 0.67
C GLY A 360 -22.70 -12.07 2.08
N SER A 361 -21.53 -11.48 2.33
CA SER A 361 -20.91 -11.40 3.66
C SER A 361 -19.83 -10.31 3.76
N ASP A 362 -19.71 -9.72 4.95
CA ASP A 362 -18.63 -8.78 5.29
C ASP A 362 -17.33 -9.55 5.51
N ILE A 363 -16.51 -9.63 4.46
CA ILE A 363 -15.18 -10.23 4.55
C ILE A 363 -14.21 -9.16 5.09
N LEU A 364 -13.75 -9.35 6.33
CA LEU A 364 -12.71 -8.50 6.92
C LEU A 364 -11.36 -8.81 6.28
N GLU A 365 -10.88 -7.90 5.45
CA GLU A 365 -9.59 -8.01 4.79
C GLU A 365 -8.58 -7.00 5.36
N THR A 366 -7.32 -7.42 5.48
CA THR A 366 -6.21 -6.52 5.82
C THR A 366 -5.91 -5.61 4.64
N ALA A 367 -5.77 -4.32 4.91
CA ALA A 367 -5.38 -3.34 3.90
C ALA A 367 -3.93 -3.54 3.46
N SER A 368 -3.69 -3.43 2.15
CA SER A 368 -2.36 -3.52 1.53
C SER A 368 -1.95 -2.24 0.82
N HIS A 369 -2.89 -1.34 0.57
CA HIS A 369 -2.69 -0.05 -0.08
C HIS A 369 -3.35 1.06 0.73
N ILE A 370 -2.94 2.29 0.47
CA ILE A 370 -3.61 3.51 0.91
C ILE A 370 -3.90 4.33 -0.34
N LEU A 371 -5.18 4.58 -0.61
CA LEU A 371 -5.61 5.58 -1.59
C LEU A 371 -5.49 6.95 -0.94
N GLN A 372 -4.73 7.87 -1.53
CA GLN A 372 -4.51 9.22 -0.99
C GLN A 372 -4.93 10.28 -2.01
N PHE A 373 -5.75 11.21 -1.56
CA PHE A 373 -6.16 12.39 -2.33
C PHE A 373 -5.42 13.64 -1.85
N LYS A 374 -5.00 14.48 -2.79
CA LYS A 374 -4.23 15.70 -2.53
C LYS A 374 -4.72 16.82 -3.43
N PHE A 375 -4.96 17.99 -2.87
CA PHE A 375 -5.32 19.18 -3.63
C PHE A 375 -4.06 19.89 -4.11
N LEU A 376 -4.04 20.30 -5.37
CA LEU A 376 -3.02 21.15 -5.98
C LEU A 376 -3.68 22.41 -6.52
N SER A 377 -3.42 23.54 -5.88
CA SER A 377 -3.79 24.87 -6.34
C SER A 377 -3.00 25.29 -7.58
N ILE A 378 -3.58 26.16 -8.39
CA ILE A 378 -2.86 26.86 -9.46
C ILE A 378 -1.71 27.74 -8.94
N GLU A 379 -1.77 28.19 -7.68
CA GLU A 379 -0.73 28.97 -6.98
C GLU A 379 0.26 28.10 -6.20
N LYS A 380 0.49 26.85 -6.64
CA LYS A 380 1.46 25.91 -6.06
C LYS A 380 1.17 25.49 -4.62
N PHE A 381 0.06 25.93 -4.02
CA PHE A 381 -0.38 25.44 -2.73
C PHE A 381 -0.82 23.98 -2.85
N VAL A 382 -0.19 23.10 -2.08
CA VAL A 382 -0.50 21.67 -2.10
C VAL A 382 -0.84 21.17 -0.72
N TYR A 383 -1.90 20.38 -0.60
CA TYR A 383 -2.35 19.89 0.71
C TYR A 383 -3.04 18.51 0.62
N PRO A 384 -2.74 17.55 1.51
CA PRO A 384 -3.42 16.25 1.54
C PRO A 384 -4.85 16.39 2.07
N VAL A 385 -5.81 15.85 1.33
CA VAL A 385 -7.25 16.06 1.57
C VAL A 385 -7.82 14.91 2.41
N ALA A 386 -7.69 13.69 1.91
CA ALA A 386 -8.28 12.50 2.49
C ALA A 386 -7.50 11.26 2.08
N TRP A 387 -7.66 10.17 2.83
CA TRP A 387 -7.04 8.89 2.51
C TRP A 387 -7.90 7.71 2.98
N TRP A 388 -7.79 6.57 2.32
CA TRP A 388 -8.51 5.34 2.67
C TRP A 388 -7.57 4.13 2.63
N PRO A 389 -7.60 3.24 3.64
CA PRO A 389 -6.93 1.95 3.58
C PRO A 389 -7.70 0.99 2.68
N THR A 390 -7.03 0.53 1.62
CA THR A 390 -7.61 -0.28 0.55
C THR A 390 -6.81 -1.56 0.36
N LYS A 391 -7.38 -2.52 -0.37
CA LYS A 391 -6.65 -3.70 -0.85
C LYS A 391 -6.43 -3.59 -2.36
N ASN A 392 -7.50 -3.32 -3.08
CA ASN A 392 -7.51 -2.73 -4.41
C ASN A 392 -8.65 -1.72 -4.40
N VAL A 393 -8.51 -0.62 -5.14
CA VAL A 393 -9.60 0.32 -5.34
C VAL A 393 -10.43 -0.14 -6.54
N ASP A 394 -11.71 -0.43 -6.28
CA ASP A 394 -12.71 -0.61 -7.34
C ASP A 394 -13.21 0.76 -7.87
N PRO A 395 -13.60 0.85 -9.15
CA PRO A 395 -14.04 2.10 -9.76
C PRO A 395 -15.22 2.76 -9.04
N GLU A 396 -16.15 1.99 -8.47
CA GLU A 396 -17.35 2.49 -7.79
C GLU A 396 -17.01 3.18 -6.46
N SER A 397 -16.13 2.57 -5.66
CA SER A 397 -15.61 3.16 -4.43
C SER A 397 -14.76 4.39 -4.74
N LEU A 398 -13.93 4.33 -5.78
CA LEU A 398 -13.15 5.48 -6.24
C LEU A 398 -14.05 6.65 -6.63
N PHE A 399 -15.14 6.38 -7.35
CA PHE A 399 -16.13 7.38 -7.74
C PHE A 399 -16.68 8.10 -6.50
N THR A 400 -17.10 7.33 -5.51
CA THR A 400 -17.65 7.88 -4.25
C THR A 400 -16.60 8.71 -3.50
N HIS A 401 -15.41 8.14 -3.25
CA HIS A 401 -14.34 8.84 -2.50
C HIS A 401 -13.87 10.11 -3.20
N HIS A 402 -13.82 10.11 -4.53
CA HIS A 402 -13.45 11.27 -5.32
C HIS A 402 -14.46 12.41 -5.10
N TRP A 403 -15.76 12.14 -5.24
CA TRP A 403 -16.79 13.16 -5.07
C TRP A 403 -16.97 13.58 -3.60
N ASP A 404 -16.71 12.70 -2.62
CA ASP A 404 -16.63 13.10 -1.21
C ASP A 404 -15.51 14.14 -1.00
N CYS A 405 -14.35 13.95 -1.63
CA CYS A 405 -13.25 14.92 -1.57
C CYS A 405 -13.62 16.25 -2.24
N VAL A 406 -14.30 16.21 -3.38
CA VAL A 406 -14.76 17.42 -4.09
C VAL A 406 -15.76 18.19 -3.21
N SER A 407 -16.74 17.51 -2.61
CA SER A 407 -17.71 18.13 -1.69
C SER A 407 -17.03 18.76 -0.48
N GLY A 408 -16.14 18.00 0.18
CA GLY A 408 -15.41 18.50 1.35
C GLY A 408 -14.55 19.73 1.03
N LEU A 409 -13.90 19.76 -0.14
CA LEU A 409 -13.14 20.94 -0.56
C LEU A 409 -14.06 22.16 -0.77
N LEU A 410 -15.21 21.95 -1.42
CA LEU A 410 -16.19 22.99 -1.69
C LEU A 410 -16.74 23.62 -0.40
N GLU A 411 -17.09 22.80 0.60
CA GLU A 411 -17.56 23.26 1.92
C GLU A 411 -16.58 24.22 2.62
N TYR A 412 -15.27 24.05 2.38
CA TYR A 412 -14.22 24.88 2.95
C TYR A 412 -13.79 26.04 2.04
N GLY A 413 -14.42 26.21 0.87
CA GLY A 413 -14.18 27.30 -0.07
C GLY A 413 -13.10 27.02 -1.12
N PHE A 414 -12.72 25.76 -1.32
CA PHE A 414 -11.80 25.35 -2.39
C PHE A 414 -12.58 24.79 -3.59
N SER A 415 -12.27 25.29 -4.78
CA SER A 415 -12.90 24.82 -6.03
C SER A 415 -11.96 23.88 -6.79
N THR A 416 -12.45 22.68 -7.12
CA THR A 416 -11.74 21.73 -7.97
C THR A 416 -12.30 21.77 -9.38
N ARG A 417 -11.45 22.11 -10.35
CA ARG A 417 -11.80 22.20 -11.78
C ARG A 417 -11.43 20.95 -12.57
N GLY A 418 -10.78 20.00 -11.93
CA GLY A 418 -10.48 18.72 -12.54
C GLY A 418 -9.81 17.75 -11.58
N SER A 419 -9.43 16.61 -12.14
CA SER A 419 -8.75 15.53 -11.43
C SER A 419 -7.57 14.99 -12.24
N LEU A 420 -6.51 14.56 -11.57
CA LEU A 420 -5.33 13.99 -12.19
C LEU A 420 -4.92 12.68 -11.51
N CYS A 421 -4.89 11.62 -12.32
CA CYS A 421 -4.68 10.25 -11.88
C CYS A 421 -3.71 9.47 -12.78
N ASP A 422 -3.28 8.30 -12.32
CA ASP A 422 -2.40 7.44 -13.11
C ASP A 422 -3.22 6.71 -14.19
N GLY A 423 -2.53 6.15 -15.19
CA GLY A 423 -3.20 5.41 -16.25
C GLY A 423 -3.52 3.95 -15.91
N GLY A 424 -3.79 3.61 -14.65
CA GLY A 424 -4.28 2.31 -14.19
C GLY A 424 -5.65 1.94 -14.75
N GLN A 425 -6.02 0.66 -14.73
CA GLN A 425 -7.30 0.23 -15.33
C GLN A 425 -8.50 0.77 -14.54
N ALA A 426 -8.49 0.64 -13.21
CA ALA A 426 -9.56 1.14 -12.35
C ALA A 426 -9.79 2.65 -12.54
N ASN A 427 -8.71 3.43 -12.70
CA ASN A 427 -8.78 4.87 -12.93
C ASN A 427 -9.39 5.23 -14.30
N ARG A 428 -9.11 4.45 -15.35
CA ARG A 428 -9.79 4.61 -16.65
C ARG A 428 -11.27 4.32 -16.55
N ASP A 429 -11.62 3.24 -15.85
CA ASP A 429 -13.01 2.81 -15.71
C ASP A 429 -13.79 3.84 -14.87
N PHE A 430 -13.16 4.41 -13.84
CA PHE A 430 -13.67 5.57 -13.10
C PHE A 430 -13.92 6.78 -14.02
N ILE A 431 -12.97 7.15 -14.89
CA ILE A 431 -13.18 8.26 -15.83
C ILE A 431 -14.37 7.93 -16.75
N LYS A 432 -14.36 6.75 -17.37
CA LYS A 432 -15.41 6.29 -18.30
C LYS A 432 -16.80 6.29 -17.66
N ALA A 433 -16.91 6.01 -16.37
CA ALA A 433 -18.18 6.02 -15.65
C ALA A 433 -18.88 7.39 -15.62
N HIS A 434 -18.19 8.48 -15.97
CA HIS A 434 -18.77 9.83 -16.08
C HIS A 434 -19.38 10.16 -17.44
N PHE A 435 -19.26 9.24 -18.41
CA PHE A 435 -19.65 9.45 -19.80
C PHE A 435 -20.62 8.35 -20.26
N LYS A 436 -21.36 8.61 -21.34
CA LYS A 436 -22.37 7.65 -21.82
C LYS A 436 -21.73 6.41 -22.46
N ASN A 437 -20.62 6.59 -23.15
CA ASN A 437 -19.86 5.53 -23.82
C ASN A 437 -18.37 5.95 -23.94
N GLU A 438 -17.52 5.08 -24.48
CA GLU A 438 -16.08 5.35 -24.57
C GLU A 438 -15.72 6.47 -25.56
N ASP A 439 -16.49 6.62 -26.64
CA ASP A 439 -16.25 7.62 -27.67
C ASP A 439 -16.61 9.03 -27.16
N ASP A 440 -17.67 9.13 -26.36
CA ASP A 440 -18.14 10.35 -25.68
C ASP A 440 -17.05 10.96 -24.78
N VAL A 441 -16.16 10.14 -24.20
CA VAL A 441 -15.02 10.64 -23.39
C VAL A 441 -14.11 11.54 -24.24
N ILE A 442 -13.83 11.14 -25.48
CA ILE A 442 -12.91 11.86 -26.37
C ILE A 442 -13.64 13.06 -27.00
N GLU A 443 -14.89 12.86 -27.44
CA GLU A 443 -15.73 13.92 -28.00
C GLU A 443 -15.94 15.08 -27.01
N CYS A 444 -16.20 14.75 -25.74
CA CYS A 444 -16.32 15.72 -24.66
C CYS A 444 -14.96 16.18 -24.10
N GLN A 445 -13.83 15.82 -24.73
CA GLN A 445 -12.48 16.23 -24.31
C GLN A 445 -12.20 15.96 -22.82
N PHE A 446 -12.62 14.79 -22.33
CA PHE A 446 -12.47 14.34 -20.94
C PHE A 446 -13.16 15.28 -19.92
N THR A 447 -14.16 16.04 -20.36
CA THR A 447 -14.86 17.03 -19.54
C THR A 447 -16.29 16.61 -19.28
N THR A 448 -16.66 16.59 -18.00
CA THR A 448 -18.00 16.33 -17.51
C THR A 448 -18.49 17.52 -16.66
N LYS A 449 -19.63 17.35 -15.99
CA LYS A 449 -20.14 18.33 -15.02
C LYS A 449 -19.77 17.93 -13.60
N ASN A 450 -19.36 18.91 -12.80
CA ASN A 450 -19.19 18.75 -11.36
C ASN A 450 -20.55 18.42 -10.73
N LEU A 451 -20.64 17.32 -9.97
CA LEU A 451 -21.90 16.85 -9.37
C LEU A 451 -22.51 17.85 -8.38
N TYR A 452 -21.70 18.72 -7.78
CA TYR A 452 -22.15 19.66 -6.75
C TYR A 452 -22.34 21.09 -7.28
N THR A 453 -21.49 21.53 -8.21
CA THR A 453 -21.55 22.91 -8.73
C THR A 453 -22.21 23.03 -10.10
N GLY A 454 -22.34 21.93 -10.86
CA GLY A 454 -22.81 21.94 -12.25
C GLY A 454 -21.83 22.58 -13.25
N GLU A 455 -20.68 23.06 -12.79
CA GLU A 455 -19.63 23.63 -13.62
C GLU A 455 -18.86 22.53 -14.37
N ASP A 456 -18.09 22.91 -15.37
CA ASP A 456 -17.22 21.96 -16.07
C ASP A 456 -16.17 21.36 -15.12
N PHE A 457 -15.85 20.08 -15.32
CA PHE A 457 -14.86 19.32 -14.56
C PHE A 457 -14.10 18.38 -15.49
N VAL A 458 -12.76 18.45 -15.49
CA VAL A 458 -11.93 17.73 -16.47
C VAL A 458 -11.06 16.64 -15.84
N PHE A 459 -10.89 15.51 -16.54
CA PHE A 459 -10.00 14.42 -16.14
C PHE A 459 -8.71 14.41 -16.95
N ILE A 460 -7.57 14.33 -16.26
CA ILE A 460 -6.24 14.33 -16.85
C ILE A 460 -5.47 13.08 -16.39
N MET A 461 -4.94 12.31 -17.33
CA MET A 461 -4.00 11.24 -17.02
C MET A 461 -2.58 11.77 -16.83
N ASP A 462 -1.84 11.19 -15.89
CA ASP A 462 -0.50 11.69 -15.54
C ASP A 462 0.50 11.64 -16.71
N PRO A 463 1.06 12.80 -17.12
CA PRO A 463 2.02 12.87 -18.22
C PRO A 463 3.35 12.16 -17.92
N SER A 464 3.83 12.17 -16.67
CA SER A 464 5.09 11.50 -16.30
C SER A 464 4.98 9.99 -16.58
N HIS A 465 3.85 9.36 -16.23
CA HIS A 465 3.53 7.98 -16.58
C HIS A 465 3.35 7.74 -18.08
N LEU A 466 2.77 8.69 -18.82
CA LEU A 466 2.64 8.61 -20.27
C LEU A 466 4.01 8.48 -20.97
N PHE A 467 4.98 9.36 -20.67
CA PHE A 467 6.31 9.28 -21.28
C PHE A 467 7.03 7.96 -20.95
N LYS A 468 6.88 7.45 -19.72
CA LYS A 468 7.38 6.12 -19.34
C LYS A 468 6.76 5.02 -20.20
N LYS A 469 5.45 5.08 -20.48
CA LYS A 469 4.74 4.12 -21.34
C LYS A 469 5.17 4.21 -22.80
N ILE A 470 5.34 5.43 -23.33
CA ILE A 470 5.84 5.66 -24.69
C ILE A 470 7.23 5.04 -24.85
N ARG A 471 8.18 5.39 -23.97
CA ARG A 471 9.53 4.80 -23.99
C ARG A 471 9.51 3.28 -23.88
N ASN A 472 8.73 2.74 -22.94
CA ASN A 472 8.61 1.28 -22.75
C ASN A 472 7.94 0.57 -23.94
N GLY A 473 7.10 1.28 -24.69
CA GLY A 473 6.50 0.82 -25.93
C GLY A 473 7.55 0.70 -27.04
N VAL A 474 8.29 1.79 -27.28
CA VAL A 474 9.38 1.82 -28.27
C VAL A 474 10.47 0.81 -27.92
N SER A 475 10.82 0.63 -26.65
CA SER A 475 11.85 -0.34 -26.22
C SER A 475 11.50 -1.80 -26.50
N LYS A 476 10.23 -2.08 -26.83
CA LYS A 476 9.73 -3.41 -27.22
C LYS A 476 9.54 -3.53 -28.74
N SER A 477 9.89 -2.49 -29.50
CA SER A 477 9.74 -2.42 -30.94
C SER A 477 10.97 -3.00 -31.65
N TYR A 478 10.81 -4.17 -32.28
CA TYR A 478 11.84 -4.84 -33.09
C TYR A 478 11.22 -5.48 -34.35
N VAL A 479 12.06 -5.81 -35.34
CA VAL A 479 11.63 -6.37 -36.64
C VAL A 479 10.97 -7.75 -36.50
N THR A 480 11.58 -8.67 -35.73
CA THR A 480 11.14 -10.06 -35.62
C THR A 480 10.85 -10.46 -34.16
N ASN A 481 9.87 -11.36 -33.99
CA ASN A 481 9.47 -11.97 -32.72
C ASN A 481 9.28 -10.99 -31.54
N SER A 482 8.70 -9.83 -31.83
CA SER A 482 8.62 -8.72 -30.89
C SER A 482 7.19 -8.50 -30.37
N PRO A 483 7.04 -7.99 -29.13
CA PRO A 483 5.75 -7.57 -28.61
C PRO A 483 5.18 -6.36 -29.35
N ARG A 484 6.04 -5.56 -30.00
CA ARG A 484 5.70 -4.36 -30.78
C ARG A 484 6.56 -4.28 -32.03
N ARG A 485 6.04 -3.68 -33.09
CA ARG A 485 6.76 -3.39 -34.33
C ARG A 485 6.18 -2.11 -34.91
N TYR A 486 6.54 -0.97 -34.32
CA TYR A 486 5.98 0.32 -34.71
C TYR A 486 6.30 0.66 -36.16
N GLU A 487 5.27 1.05 -36.90
CA GLU A 487 5.35 1.25 -38.34
C GLU A 487 4.39 2.36 -38.76
N ILE A 488 4.87 3.23 -39.65
CA ILE A 488 4.09 4.28 -40.32
C ILE A 488 4.47 4.26 -41.79
N ASP A 489 3.51 4.03 -42.69
CA ASP A 489 3.72 4.00 -44.15
C ASP A 489 4.89 3.10 -44.59
N GLY A 490 5.03 1.91 -44.00
CA GLY A 490 6.13 0.98 -44.31
C GLY A 490 7.48 1.34 -43.67
N LYS A 491 7.61 2.50 -43.01
CA LYS A 491 8.82 2.92 -42.29
C LYS A 491 8.71 2.58 -40.81
N MET A 492 9.77 2.02 -40.24
CA MET A 492 9.76 1.45 -38.90
C MET A 492 10.27 2.44 -37.84
N ILE A 493 9.76 2.30 -36.60
CA ILE A 493 10.31 2.94 -35.41
C ILE A 493 10.81 1.84 -34.47
N LEU A 494 12.11 1.59 -34.44
CA LEU A 494 12.71 0.44 -33.76
C LEU A 494 13.61 0.88 -32.60
N TRP A 495 13.71 0.05 -31.56
CA TRP A 495 14.67 0.30 -30.48
C TRP A 495 16.12 0.17 -30.91
N SER A 496 16.40 -0.59 -31.98
CA SER A 496 17.73 -0.69 -32.58
C SER A 496 18.23 0.67 -33.07
N HIS A 497 17.37 1.48 -33.70
CA HIS A 497 17.72 2.82 -34.15
C HIS A 497 18.27 3.69 -33.02
N PHE A 498 17.65 3.61 -31.83
CA PHE A 498 18.08 4.35 -30.64
C PHE A 498 19.43 3.86 -30.11
N LYS A 499 19.63 2.54 -30.08
CA LYS A 499 20.88 1.92 -29.63
C LYS A 499 22.03 2.20 -30.59
N GLU A 500 21.78 2.14 -31.88
CA GLU A 500 22.78 2.38 -32.93
C GLU A 500 23.18 3.86 -32.96
N ALA A 501 22.23 4.79 -32.84
CA ALA A 501 22.54 6.21 -32.72
C ALA A 501 23.42 6.51 -31.48
N TYR A 502 23.15 5.86 -30.34
CA TYR A 502 23.98 5.98 -29.14
C TYR A 502 25.37 5.35 -29.29
N THR A 503 25.47 4.19 -29.93
CA THR A 503 26.78 3.57 -30.24
C THR A 503 27.57 4.43 -31.21
N PHE A 504 26.91 5.02 -32.22
CA PHE A 504 27.51 5.97 -33.16
C PHE A 504 28.06 7.19 -32.43
N ASP A 505 27.32 7.77 -31.48
CA ASP A 505 27.81 8.91 -30.68
C ASP A 505 29.11 8.55 -29.94
N LYS A 506 29.16 7.35 -29.34
CA LYS A 506 30.33 6.85 -28.61
C LYS A 506 31.53 6.53 -29.52
N SER A 507 31.31 6.07 -30.75
CA SER A 507 32.38 5.64 -31.66
C SER A 507 32.89 6.74 -32.58
N SER A 508 32.02 7.67 -32.98
CA SER A 508 32.26 8.59 -34.09
C SER A 508 32.56 10.02 -33.66
N THR A 509 32.40 10.35 -32.37
CA THR A 509 32.68 11.69 -31.84
C THR A 509 33.73 11.62 -30.72
N ALA A 510 34.74 12.49 -30.77
CA ALA A 510 35.72 12.62 -29.68
C ALA A 510 35.07 13.16 -28.39
N ILE A 511 33.94 13.85 -28.53
CA ILE A 511 33.11 14.36 -27.44
C ILE A 511 31.67 13.97 -27.75
N ALA A 512 31.10 13.10 -26.91
CA ALA A 512 29.72 12.65 -27.04
C ALA A 512 28.76 13.84 -27.14
N THR A 513 27.90 13.78 -28.15
CA THR A 513 26.86 14.77 -28.43
C THR A 513 25.83 14.79 -27.31
N ASN A 514 25.44 13.62 -26.79
CA ASN A 514 24.53 13.51 -25.65
C ASN A 514 25.23 12.86 -24.45
N ARG A 515 25.74 13.69 -23.55
CA ARG A 515 26.48 13.25 -22.36
C ARG A 515 25.61 12.65 -21.25
N ARG A 516 24.28 12.81 -21.33
CA ARG A 516 23.35 12.33 -20.29
C ARG A 516 22.95 10.88 -20.52
N LEU A 517 22.93 10.44 -21.77
CA LEU A 517 22.65 9.06 -22.12
C LEU A 517 23.75 8.13 -21.59
N THR A 518 23.29 7.02 -21.05
CA THR A 518 24.12 5.97 -20.44
C THR A 518 23.55 4.62 -20.83
N ASP A 519 24.31 3.54 -20.59
CA ASP A 519 23.85 2.19 -20.94
C ASP A 519 22.57 1.80 -20.17
N THR A 520 22.34 2.40 -19.01
CA THR A 520 21.12 2.27 -18.20
C THR A 520 19.87 2.78 -18.94
N HIS A 521 19.99 3.78 -19.82
CA HIS A 521 18.86 4.27 -20.61
C HIS A 521 18.33 3.21 -21.58
N PHE A 522 19.24 2.46 -22.18
CA PHE A 522 18.93 1.46 -23.21
C PHE A 522 18.68 0.06 -22.66
N ASN A 523 19.26 -0.24 -21.49
CA ASN A 523 19.10 -1.52 -20.79
C ASN A 523 18.68 -1.33 -19.30
N PRO A 524 17.53 -0.69 -19.02
CA PRO A 524 17.10 -0.41 -17.65
C PRO A 524 16.54 -1.66 -16.96
N SER A 525 16.93 -1.87 -15.70
CA SER A 525 16.31 -2.84 -14.80
C SER A 525 14.84 -2.49 -14.51
N SER A 526 14.09 -3.43 -13.92
CA SER A 526 12.67 -3.21 -13.56
C SER A 526 12.46 -1.99 -12.66
N LYS A 527 13.40 -1.69 -11.75
CA LYS A 527 13.33 -0.51 -10.88
C LYS A 527 13.64 0.78 -11.65
N GLU A 528 14.63 0.73 -12.54
CA GLU A 528 15.04 1.90 -13.34
C GLU A 528 13.99 2.29 -14.37
N LYS A 529 13.18 1.35 -14.86
CA LYS A 529 12.03 1.66 -15.73
C LYS A 529 11.02 2.65 -15.11
N MET A 530 11.00 2.77 -13.78
CA MET A 530 10.13 3.69 -13.06
C MET A 530 10.69 5.11 -12.93
N ARG A 531 11.97 5.34 -13.28
CA ARG A 531 12.62 6.65 -13.17
C ARG A 531 12.21 7.55 -14.33
N ASN A 532 11.63 8.71 -14.02
CA ASN A 532 11.14 9.68 -15.00
C ASN A 532 12.27 10.20 -15.90
N HIS A 533 13.42 10.60 -15.34
CA HIS A 533 14.54 11.17 -16.12
C HIS A 533 15.05 10.23 -17.23
N LEU A 534 15.14 8.91 -16.97
CA LEU A 534 15.58 7.95 -17.98
C LEU A 534 14.62 7.86 -19.17
N ALA A 535 13.33 8.10 -18.94
CA ALA A 535 12.35 8.15 -20.02
C ALA A 535 12.42 9.48 -20.78
N TYR A 536 12.58 10.58 -20.04
CA TYR A 536 12.66 11.93 -20.62
C TYR A 536 13.89 12.08 -21.52
N GLU A 537 15.07 11.66 -21.07
CA GLU A 537 16.33 11.81 -21.82
C GLU A 537 16.38 10.96 -23.11
N VAL A 538 15.57 9.89 -23.19
CA VAL A 538 15.41 9.10 -24.42
C VAL A 538 14.43 9.73 -25.42
N LEU A 539 13.55 10.62 -24.95
CA LEU A 539 12.49 11.23 -25.75
C LEU A 539 12.68 12.74 -25.94
N ASP A 540 13.81 13.30 -25.51
CA ASP A 540 14.05 14.74 -25.53
C ASP A 540 14.71 15.23 -26.81
N LYS A 541 14.95 16.55 -26.85
CA LYS A 541 15.57 17.24 -27.97
C LYS A 541 17.02 16.82 -28.22
N ASP A 542 17.75 16.37 -27.19
CA ASP A 542 19.15 15.99 -27.32
C ASP A 542 19.24 14.61 -27.99
N MET A 543 18.33 13.69 -27.66
CA MET A 543 18.19 12.43 -28.40
C MET A 543 17.70 12.65 -29.84
N LEU A 544 16.79 13.61 -30.07
CA LEU A 544 16.39 14.01 -31.43
C LEU A 544 17.60 14.50 -32.24
N TYR A 545 18.41 15.40 -31.68
CA TYR A 545 19.58 15.93 -32.36
C TYR A 545 20.59 14.82 -32.69
N LEU A 546 20.84 13.91 -31.74
CA LEU A 546 21.68 12.74 -31.99
C LEU A 546 21.14 11.86 -33.12
N MET A 547 19.83 11.58 -33.12
CA MET A 547 19.20 10.78 -34.17
C MET A 547 19.28 11.47 -35.54
N GLN A 548 19.18 12.81 -35.60
CA GLN A 548 19.37 13.56 -36.84
C GLN A 548 20.81 13.47 -37.37
N LEU A 549 21.82 13.52 -36.49
CA LEU A 549 23.21 13.28 -36.90
C LEU A 549 23.39 11.87 -37.44
N TYR A 550 22.85 10.87 -36.74
CA TYR A 550 22.90 9.48 -37.17
C TYR A 550 22.16 9.24 -38.50
N SER A 551 21.07 9.97 -38.76
CA SER A 551 20.31 9.89 -40.01
C SER A 551 21.10 10.31 -41.26
N LYS A 552 22.21 11.04 -41.09
CA LYS A 552 23.14 11.33 -42.20
C LYS A 552 23.88 10.08 -42.68
N SER A 553 23.99 9.07 -41.82
CA SER A 553 24.66 7.80 -42.10
C SER A 553 23.69 6.71 -42.59
N THR A 554 22.39 6.82 -42.28
CA THR A 554 21.36 5.84 -42.70
C THR A 554 19.99 6.50 -42.84
N SER A 555 19.25 6.15 -43.90
CA SER A 555 17.87 6.63 -44.12
C SER A 555 16.82 5.83 -43.34
N GLU A 556 17.18 4.68 -42.75
CA GLU A 556 16.24 3.79 -42.05
C GLU A 556 15.59 4.43 -40.82
N VAL A 557 16.22 5.47 -40.26
CA VAL A 557 15.78 6.15 -39.04
C VAL A 557 14.85 7.34 -39.29
N GLU A 558 14.49 7.65 -40.54
CA GLU A 558 13.69 8.84 -40.89
C GLU A 558 12.39 8.95 -40.08
N MET A 559 11.63 7.86 -39.96
CA MET A 559 10.39 7.84 -39.20
C MET A 559 10.62 7.91 -37.68
N THR A 560 11.78 7.45 -37.22
CA THR A 560 12.19 7.59 -35.81
C THR A 560 12.56 9.03 -35.48
N VAL A 561 13.18 9.75 -36.41
CA VAL A 561 13.42 11.20 -36.29
C VAL A 561 12.08 11.93 -36.19
N GLU A 562 11.10 11.62 -37.03
CA GLU A 562 9.78 12.26 -36.99
C GLU A 562 9.06 11.99 -35.67
N PHE A 563 9.06 10.75 -35.21
CA PHE A 563 8.55 10.39 -33.88
C PHE A 563 9.24 11.16 -32.74
N LEU A 564 10.56 11.33 -32.81
CA LEU A 564 11.32 12.11 -31.83
C LEU A 564 11.01 13.61 -31.89
N LYS A 565 10.69 14.18 -33.05
CA LYS A 565 10.20 15.58 -33.14
C LYS A 565 8.93 15.76 -32.33
N GLN A 566 7.96 14.84 -32.49
CA GLN A 566 6.68 14.93 -31.79
C GLN A 566 6.84 14.73 -30.27
N THR A 567 7.59 13.70 -29.86
CA THR A 567 7.77 13.39 -28.44
C THR A 567 8.64 14.41 -27.71
N SER A 568 9.69 14.94 -28.34
CA SER A 568 10.53 15.97 -27.73
C SER A 568 9.82 17.31 -27.59
N LEU A 569 8.95 17.68 -28.54
CA LEU A 569 8.12 18.87 -28.45
C LEU A 569 7.06 18.73 -27.35
N LEU A 570 6.36 17.60 -27.29
CA LEU A 570 5.42 17.30 -26.21
C LEU A 570 6.08 17.38 -24.83
N LEU A 571 7.28 16.79 -24.70
CA LEU A 571 8.06 16.80 -23.47
C LEU A 571 8.54 18.20 -23.09
N LYS A 572 8.99 19.00 -24.07
CA LYS A 572 9.35 20.41 -23.88
C LYS A 572 8.17 21.22 -23.34
N ASN A 573 6.98 21.01 -23.90
CA ASN A 573 5.77 21.71 -23.50
C ASN A 573 5.33 21.31 -22.09
N PHE A 574 5.38 20.01 -21.79
CA PHE A 574 5.12 19.49 -20.45
C PHE A 574 6.11 20.02 -19.40
N LEU A 575 7.42 20.00 -19.67
CA LEU A 575 8.44 20.44 -18.72
C LEU A 575 8.53 21.98 -18.60
N SER A 576 7.69 22.73 -19.29
CA SER A 576 7.65 24.18 -19.23
C SER A 576 7.26 24.66 -17.84
N PRO A 577 8.11 25.48 -17.16
CA PRO A 577 7.80 26.03 -15.85
C PRO A 577 6.88 27.26 -15.91
N SER A 578 6.62 27.79 -17.11
CA SER A 578 5.83 29.00 -17.31
C SER A 578 4.33 28.66 -17.35
N PRO A 579 3.47 29.46 -16.69
CA PRO A 579 2.01 29.25 -16.75
C PRO A 579 1.47 29.48 -18.16
N ILE A 580 0.36 28.83 -18.48
CA ILE A 580 -0.44 29.08 -19.70
C ILE A 580 -1.51 30.11 -19.34
N LEU A 581 -1.35 31.33 -19.86
CA LEU A 581 -2.20 32.48 -19.50
C LEU A 581 -3.25 32.83 -20.55
N THR A 582 -3.13 32.30 -21.77
CA THR A 582 -4.04 32.60 -22.88
C THR A 582 -4.47 31.33 -23.60
N LYS A 583 -5.67 31.34 -24.17
CA LYS A 583 -6.20 30.21 -24.95
C LYS A 583 -5.44 30.00 -26.26
N SER A 584 -4.79 31.04 -26.76
CA SER A 584 -3.98 31.04 -27.97
C SER A 584 -2.50 30.72 -27.72
N ASP A 585 -2.15 30.18 -26.54
CA ASP A 585 -0.79 29.79 -26.23
C ASP A 585 -0.28 28.75 -27.23
N VAL A 586 0.88 29.04 -27.83
CA VAL A 586 1.49 28.21 -28.88
C VAL A 586 1.66 26.76 -28.42
N ARG A 587 1.96 26.53 -27.13
CA ARG A 587 2.16 25.17 -26.59
C ARG A 587 0.89 24.33 -26.67
N LEU A 588 -0.29 24.93 -26.55
CA LEU A 588 -1.57 24.21 -26.69
C LEU A 588 -1.80 23.79 -28.15
N ALA A 589 -1.55 24.70 -29.10
CA ALA A 589 -1.67 24.42 -30.52
C ALA A 589 -0.64 23.37 -31.00
N GLU A 590 0.60 23.44 -30.51
CA GLU A 590 1.63 22.42 -30.75
C GLU A 590 1.17 21.05 -30.22
N ASN A 591 0.59 20.99 -29.02
CA ASN A 591 0.07 19.75 -28.45
C ASN A 591 -1.09 19.16 -29.29
N ASP A 592 -1.98 20.01 -29.82
CA ASP A 592 -3.05 19.58 -30.73
C ASP A 592 -2.47 18.97 -32.02
N ALA A 593 -1.46 19.62 -32.63
CA ALA A 593 -0.79 19.12 -33.83
C ALA A 593 -0.08 17.79 -33.57
N ILE A 594 0.56 17.64 -32.41
CA ILE A 594 1.17 16.37 -31.97
C ILE A 594 0.09 15.28 -31.88
N LEU A 595 -1.05 15.55 -31.22
CA LEU A 595 -2.12 14.57 -31.10
C LEU A 595 -2.71 14.20 -32.47
N GLN A 596 -2.84 15.17 -33.37
CA GLN A 596 -3.26 14.93 -34.75
C GLN A 596 -2.28 14.00 -35.48
N TRP A 597 -0.97 14.19 -35.30
CA TRP A 597 0.04 13.29 -35.86
C TRP A 597 -0.11 11.84 -35.36
N PHE A 598 -0.30 11.64 -34.06
CA PHE A 598 -0.54 10.30 -33.51
C PHE A 598 -1.87 9.70 -33.97
N THR A 599 -2.89 10.53 -34.21
CA THR A 599 -4.18 10.10 -34.76
C THR A 599 -4.04 9.65 -36.20
N MET A 600 -3.35 10.42 -37.05
CA MET A 600 -3.03 10.02 -38.42
C MET A 600 -2.19 8.73 -38.47
N TRP A 601 -1.25 8.55 -37.54
CA TRP A 601 -0.52 7.28 -37.42
C TRP A 601 -1.47 6.12 -37.11
N LYS A 602 -2.40 6.28 -36.16
CA LYS A 602 -3.40 5.25 -35.83
C LYS A 602 -4.27 4.90 -37.04
N GLU A 603 -4.75 5.90 -37.78
CA GLU A 603 -5.56 5.73 -38.99
C GLU A 603 -4.79 5.00 -40.09
N LYS A 604 -3.55 5.40 -40.38
CA LYS A 604 -2.67 4.72 -41.34
C LYS A 604 -2.44 3.26 -40.96
N THR A 605 -2.24 3.00 -39.67
CA THR A 605 -2.08 1.63 -39.16
C THR A 605 -3.36 0.81 -39.32
N ALA A 606 -4.54 1.42 -39.11
CA ALA A 606 -5.83 0.78 -39.34
C ALA A 606 -6.06 0.46 -40.82
N GLY A 607 -5.56 1.31 -41.73
CA GLY A 607 -5.59 1.13 -43.19
C GLY A 607 -4.71 0.00 -43.72
N LEU A 608 -3.83 -0.61 -42.91
CA LEU A 608 -3.00 -1.75 -43.30
C LEU A 608 -3.83 -3.04 -43.39
N THR A 609 -4.66 -3.16 -44.44
CA THR A 609 -5.54 -4.31 -44.69
C THR A 609 -4.79 -5.63 -44.85
N LYS A 610 -3.52 -5.57 -45.28
CA LYS A 610 -2.63 -6.74 -45.40
C LYS A 610 -2.26 -7.37 -44.06
N TYR A 611 -2.37 -6.64 -42.96
CA TYR A 611 -1.97 -7.11 -41.63
C TYR A 611 -3.18 -7.67 -40.87
N THR A 612 -2.97 -8.69 -40.05
CA THR A 612 -4.00 -9.16 -39.11
C THR A 612 -4.31 -8.08 -38.05
N PRO A 613 -5.49 -8.12 -37.39
CA PRO A 613 -5.79 -7.19 -36.30
C PRO A 613 -4.72 -7.16 -35.19
N LYS A 614 -4.11 -8.32 -34.89
CA LYS A 614 -3.03 -8.43 -33.92
C LYS A 614 -1.74 -7.73 -34.39
N GLU A 615 -1.40 -7.84 -35.67
CA GLU A 615 -0.25 -7.16 -36.25
C GLU A 615 -0.45 -5.66 -36.32
N ARG A 616 -1.64 -5.20 -36.73
CA ARG A 616 -2.01 -3.77 -36.67
C ARG A 616 -1.89 -3.22 -35.25
N ALA A 617 -2.39 -3.95 -34.25
CA ALA A 617 -2.27 -3.55 -32.85
C ALA A 617 -0.81 -3.47 -32.35
N LYS A 618 0.13 -4.21 -32.97
CA LYS A 618 1.57 -4.12 -32.67
C LYS A 618 2.26 -2.94 -33.38
N ALA A 619 1.71 -2.48 -34.49
CA ALA A 619 2.24 -1.40 -35.33
C ALA A 619 1.99 0.00 -34.78
N PHE A 620 1.09 0.13 -33.80
CA PHE A 620 0.79 1.38 -33.11
C PHE A 620 1.03 1.29 -31.59
N LEU A 621 1.00 2.45 -30.92
CA LEU A 621 0.94 2.54 -29.46
C LEU A 621 -0.17 1.64 -28.90
N PRO A 622 0.00 1.06 -27.69
CA PRO A 622 -1.12 0.41 -27.00
C PRO A 622 -2.30 1.37 -26.85
N ASP A 623 -3.55 0.91 -27.03
CA ASP A 623 -4.75 1.76 -26.94
C ASP A 623 -4.84 2.52 -25.61
N LYS A 624 -4.44 1.86 -24.51
CA LYS A 624 -4.35 2.50 -23.18
C LYS A 624 -3.34 3.66 -23.16
N THR A 625 -2.19 3.51 -23.81
CA THR A 625 -1.20 4.60 -23.89
C THR A 625 -1.70 5.74 -24.76
N PHE A 626 -2.42 5.42 -25.85
CA PHE A 626 -3.00 6.44 -26.72
C PHE A 626 -4.15 7.20 -26.04
N PHE A 627 -4.99 6.51 -25.28
CA PHE A 627 -6.02 7.13 -24.44
C PHE A 627 -5.40 8.08 -23.39
N ASP A 628 -4.26 7.71 -22.78
CA ASP A 628 -3.54 8.62 -21.86
C ASP A 628 -3.02 9.86 -22.56
N LEU A 629 -2.50 9.70 -23.79
CA LEU A 629 -2.07 10.82 -24.62
C LEU A 629 -3.24 11.75 -24.95
N GLN A 630 -4.38 11.21 -25.34
CA GLN A 630 -5.60 11.97 -25.62
C GLN A 630 -6.08 12.71 -24.36
N SER A 631 -6.12 12.03 -23.22
CA SER A 631 -6.50 12.64 -21.93
C SER A 631 -5.55 13.77 -21.54
N TYR A 632 -4.24 13.57 -21.66
CA TYR A 632 -3.27 14.61 -21.37
C TYR A 632 -3.46 15.81 -22.29
N VAL A 633 -3.48 15.62 -23.62
CA VAL A 633 -3.55 16.76 -24.55
C VAL A 633 -4.89 17.49 -24.47
N LEU A 634 -6.01 16.76 -24.63
CA LEU A 634 -7.35 17.36 -24.66
C LEU A 634 -7.77 17.85 -23.28
N GLY A 635 -7.58 17.04 -22.25
CA GLY A 635 -7.96 17.37 -20.87
C GLY A 635 -7.12 18.51 -20.30
N PHE A 636 -5.80 18.54 -20.53
CA PHE A 636 -4.96 19.64 -20.06
C PHE A 636 -5.29 20.95 -20.76
N LYS A 637 -5.56 20.92 -22.08
CA LYS A 637 -6.02 22.10 -22.82
C LYS A 637 -7.32 22.65 -22.23
N ARG A 638 -8.30 21.77 -21.98
CA ARG A 638 -9.59 22.18 -21.41
C ARG A 638 -9.43 22.72 -19.99
N TYR A 639 -8.60 22.10 -19.16
CA TYR A 639 -8.23 22.63 -17.84
C TYR A 639 -7.66 24.05 -17.92
N CYS A 640 -6.70 24.29 -18.83
CA CYS A 640 -6.14 25.63 -19.02
C CYS A 640 -7.22 26.64 -19.41
N HIS A 641 -8.10 26.29 -20.36
CA HIS A 641 -9.21 27.17 -20.77
C HIS A 641 -10.13 27.50 -19.59
N MET A 642 -10.49 26.52 -18.77
CA MET A 642 -11.36 26.72 -17.61
C MET A 642 -10.72 27.67 -16.58
N ILE A 643 -9.43 27.53 -16.31
CA ILE A 643 -8.72 28.42 -15.39
C ILE A 643 -8.67 29.84 -15.95
N ILE A 644 -8.35 30.01 -17.24
CA ILE A 644 -8.29 31.32 -17.91
C ILE A 644 -9.66 32.00 -17.90
N ASP A 645 -10.73 31.24 -18.15
CA ASP A 645 -12.11 31.76 -18.16
C ASP A 645 -12.60 32.17 -16.77
N THR A 646 -12.16 31.47 -15.73
CA THR A 646 -12.57 31.74 -14.35
C THR A 646 -11.73 32.84 -13.71
N HIS A 647 -10.44 32.89 -14.02
CA HIS A 647 -9.46 33.73 -13.33
C HIS A 647 -8.58 34.50 -14.33
N ASN A 648 -8.92 35.76 -14.56
CA ASN A 648 -8.14 36.62 -15.45
C ASN A 648 -6.70 36.81 -14.91
N GLY A 649 -5.70 36.57 -15.76
CA GLY A 649 -4.28 36.70 -15.41
C GLY A 649 -3.68 35.53 -14.63
N ALA A 650 -4.44 34.47 -14.34
CA ALA A 650 -3.93 33.24 -13.74
C ALA A 650 -3.87 32.10 -14.78
N GLY A 651 -2.99 31.13 -14.56
CA GLY A 651 -2.77 30.06 -15.53
C GLY A 651 -2.20 28.79 -14.92
N ALA A 652 -2.50 27.66 -15.55
CA ALA A 652 -1.95 26.37 -15.15
C ALA A 652 -0.48 26.24 -15.59
N ILE A 653 0.37 25.68 -14.72
CA ILE A 653 1.77 25.40 -15.04
C ILE A 653 1.90 23.95 -15.52
N PRO A 654 2.30 23.69 -16.78
CA PRO A 654 2.41 22.33 -17.32
C PRO A 654 3.27 21.41 -16.47
N LYS A 655 4.48 21.87 -16.08
CA LYS A 655 5.43 21.08 -15.29
C LYS A 655 4.90 20.66 -13.92
N GLN A 656 3.88 21.34 -13.42
CA GLN A 656 3.30 21.07 -12.10
C GLN A 656 2.01 20.27 -12.17
N THR A 657 1.41 20.16 -13.35
CA THR A 657 0.17 19.43 -13.57
C THR A 657 0.49 17.96 -13.79
N ASN A 658 0.97 17.30 -12.72
CA ASN A 658 1.37 15.90 -12.68
C ASN A 658 1.25 15.32 -11.25
N GLN A 659 1.47 14.02 -11.10
CA GLN A 659 1.41 13.32 -9.80
C GLN A 659 2.70 13.39 -8.96
N ASP A 660 3.78 14.03 -9.42
CA ASP A 660 5.08 14.00 -8.73
C ASP A 660 4.97 14.56 -7.29
N ARG A 661 4.08 15.53 -7.06
CA ARG A 661 3.84 16.10 -5.72
C ARG A 661 3.16 15.10 -4.77
N LEU A 662 2.38 14.17 -5.29
CA LEU A 662 1.75 13.09 -4.53
C LEU A 662 2.75 11.95 -4.30
N GLU A 663 3.52 11.55 -5.32
CA GLU A 663 4.61 10.57 -5.14
C GLU A 663 5.65 11.04 -4.11
N ASN A 664 5.98 12.33 -4.12
CA ASN A 664 6.86 12.94 -3.12
C ASN A 664 6.30 12.82 -1.70
N LEU A 665 4.98 12.97 -1.53
CA LEU A 665 4.32 12.77 -0.24
C LEU A 665 4.50 11.32 0.24
N PHE A 666 4.34 10.33 -0.64
CA PHE A 666 4.62 8.93 -0.32
C PHE A 666 6.08 8.72 0.09
N GLY A 667 7.03 9.38 -0.59
CA GLY A 667 8.44 9.37 -0.23
C GLY A 667 8.70 9.95 1.18
N ILE A 668 8.03 11.03 1.56
CA ILE A 668 8.10 11.63 2.90
C ILE A 668 7.54 10.67 3.94
N ILE A 669 6.37 10.08 3.68
CA ILE A 669 5.72 9.14 4.59
C ILE A 669 6.61 7.90 4.82
N ARG A 670 7.22 7.34 3.77
CA ARG A 670 8.16 6.21 3.87
C ARG A 670 9.46 6.60 4.59
N ALA A 671 9.91 7.85 4.47
CA ALA A 671 11.11 8.33 5.14
C ALA A 671 10.86 8.63 6.64
N ALA A 672 9.61 8.85 7.03
CA ALA A 672 9.23 9.16 8.40
C ALA A 672 9.65 8.05 9.39
N ASN A 673 9.88 8.45 10.64
CA ASN A 673 10.16 7.54 11.77
C ASN A 673 11.37 6.62 11.59
N GLY A 674 12.43 7.08 10.91
CA GLY A 674 13.66 6.29 10.75
C GLY A 674 13.64 5.37 9.52
N GLN A 675 13.05 5.83 8.41
CA GLN A 675 12.95 5.11 7.14
C GLN A 675 12.07 3.87 7.20
N ASN A 676 10.81 4.05 7.63
CA ASN A 676 9.80 3.01 7.52
C ASN A 676 9.35 2.84 6.05
N ASN A 677 10.12 2.06 5.28
CA ASN A 677 9.87 1.85 3.85
C ASN A 677 8.45 1.34 3.54
N ASN A 678 7.80 0.64 4.46
CA ASN A 678 6.44 0.12 4.32
C ASN A 678 5.63 0.45 5.59
N PRO A 679 5.06 1.66 5.71
CA PRO A 679 4.27 2.02 6.88
C PRO A 679 3.03 1.13 7.01
N THR A 680 2.49 1.00 8.21
CA THR A 680 1.20 0.37 8.47
C THR A 680 0.10 1.43 8.47
N VAL A 681 -1.18 1.02 8.42
CA VAL A 681 -2.33 1.94 8.48
C VAL A 681 -2.26 2.83 9.74
N ALA A 682 -1.89 2.27 10.88
CA ALA A 682 -1.76 3.01 12.13
C ALA A 682 -0.63 4.06 12.09
N GLY A 683 0.45 3.76 11.37
CA GLY A 683 1.57 4.68 11.16
C GLY A 683 1.33 5.76 10.11
N TYR A 684 0.36 5.57 9.21
CA TYR A 684 0.11 6.46 8.07
C TYR A 684 -0.36 7.85 8.50
N GLY A 685 -1.48 7.92 9.25
CA GLY A 685 -2.05 9.20 9.70
C GLY A 685 -1.07 10.10 10.47
N PRO A 686 -0.33 9.59 11.48
CA PRO A 686 0.71 10.35 12.17
C PRO A 686 1.84 10.82 11.25
N SER A 687 2.23 10.01 10.26
CA SER A 687 3.26 10.39 9.29
C SER A 687 2.75 11.45 8.30
N LEU A 688 1.47 11.41 7.95
CA LEU A 688 0.81 12.43 7.14
C LEU A 688 0.76 13.79 7.88
N ASN A 689 0.43 13.79 9.17
CA ASN A 689 0.52 15.00 10.01
C ASN A 689 1.92 15.59 10.05
N ALA A 690 2.94 14.73 10.21
CA ALA A 690 4.33 15.15 10.16
C ALA A 690 4.65 15.80 8.79
N ALA A 691 4.18 15.21 7.69
CA ALA A 691 4.38 15.77 6.35
C ALA A 691 3.71 17.14 6.19
N VAL A 692 2.49 17.33 6.70
CA VAL A 692 1.80 18.64 6.68
C VAL A 692 2.57 19.68 7.50
N GLN A 693 3.03 19.32 8.70
CA GLN A 693 3.74 20.23 9.62
C GLN A 693 5.16 20.57 9.17
N MET A 694 5.84 19.69 8.43
CA MET A 694 7.15 19.97 7.85
C MET A 694 7.09 20.93 6.65
N GLY A 695 5.90 21.19 6.10
CA GLY A 695 5.74 21.95 4.86
C GLY A 695 6.26 21.21 3.62
N GLU A 696 6.59 21.94 2.54
CA GLU A 696 7.13 21.37 1.30
C GLU A 696 8.58 20.86 1.48
N TYR A 697 8.76 19.80 2.27
CA TYR A 697 10.04 19.14 2.42
C TYR A 697 10.30 18.22 1.22
N ARG A 698 11.43 18.41 0.53
CA ARG A 698 11.87 17.48 -0.53
C ARG A 698 12.58 16.28 0.09
N CYS A 699 12.00 15.09 -0.04
CA CYS A 699 12.71 13.85 0.26
C CYS A 699 13.76 13.59 -0.84
N LYS A 700 15.06 13.59 -0.50
CA LYS A 700 16.16 13.27 -1.44
C LYS A 700 16.08 11.86 -2.07
N ARG A 701 15.14 11.00 -1.63
CA ARG A 701 14.94 9.64 -2.14
C ARG A 701 13.60 9.44 -2.87
N GLY A 702 12.82 10.51 -3.10
CA GLY A 702 11.68 10.43 -4.00
C GLY A 702 12.15 10.15 -5.43
N ASN A 703 11.41 9.32 -6.18
CA ASN A 703 11.64 9.14 -7.62
C ASN A 703 11.29 10.39 -8.44
N ALA A 704 10.72 11.41 -7.80
CA ALA A 704 10.47 12.71 -8.39
C ALA A 704 11.79 13.47 -8.53
N SER A 705 12.07 13.86 -9.77
CA SER A 705 13.15 14.75 -10.20
C SER A 705 13.13 16.11 -9.51
#